data_AF-A0A1K2F3F8-F1
#
_entry.id   AF-A0A1K2F3F8-F1
#
_cell.length_a   1.000
_cell.length_b   1.000
_cell.length_c   1.000
_cell.angle_alpha   90.00
_cell.angle_beta   90.00
_cell.angle_gamma   90.00
#
_symmetry.space_group_name_H-M   'P 1'
#
loop_
_entity.id
_entity.type
_entity.pdbx_description
1 polymer ?
#
loop_
_entity_poly.entity_id
_entity_poly.type
_entity_poly.pdbx_seq_one_letter_code
_entity_poly.pdbx_strand_id
1 'polypeptide(L)'
;MTGSMTVVISSGMPPALELRGPLDPVALARAMAALPGCASTLHRHTATHHTLYLAPRHQPAGTLGDLLTAFTGPLGTADAAGTPVLAPLPEAAELPVPGKPGHPVAVFPASPRQREILLDLMTAAPGTAPHVEQQHWRWYGPLDTGRYRAAWASVADREAVLRGAFAEPGAAGGPAIAVHPRVTPDVVRHPYGSADRQALLGSERLRPFDLHRPGPLRVLLVDEQPGPAGPVRVVVTYHHAFLDGHSVRMLLRAVHRAYLADAPPAGGQRRPDLRDHLDWLGRQDTAPARAFWSRAAPPAGATTLPARPSGIPDRPGHGRTVQRLTPHEAVRLRDWAGGSGVTECTALHAAWALLLYRASGKDGPAPVAFGMTVSGRGILLDGAALLPGPLRNPLPLSAEVDPAMPLARLLAEFGDRAMDMAAYEWVSEGQVHAWSGRPAEDRLTGTVIAFEPPATGDPLREEFEAQGIRLTPPETVAADTGVPLSLTAHHDADGGLVLTAVNDRTRLADTDAATALAQTALLLREFPGFVAAGTPVADALALLGPAAPARTHRPDAGPGPVVLRPAARPGAGTVLLVPPPDAPAGCYDELARVYPGPQTLLTVDGAVDAAGCLTALRPALAAAEPVTFGCYSGGGALAYEVAQHIGRHGWLPPPVAIAGTAAATEACAAALSRTLAAVAGTR
;
A
#
# COMPACT_ATOMS: atom_id res chain seq x y z
N MET A 1 20.78 -39.28 -24.90
CA MET A 1 19.82 -38.38 -24.22
C MET A 1 20.36 -36.96 -24.33
N THR A 2 19.98 -36.23 -25.37
CA THR A 2 20.29 -34.81 -25.54
C THR A 2 19.35 -34.02 -24.64
N GLY A 3 19.78 -33.76 -23.40
CA GLY A 3 18.99 -32.97 -22.45
C GLY A 3 18.93 -31.51 -22.88
N SER A 4 17.73 -30.93 -22.90
CA SER A 4 17.55 -29.48 -23.06
C SER A 4 18.19 -28.73 -21.88
N MET A 5 18.83 -27.59 -22.18
CA MET A 5 19.42 -26.72 -21.17
C MET A 5 18.30 -26.11 -20.31
N THR A 6 18.57 -26.00 -19.00
CA THR A 6 17.68 -25.35 -18.03
C THR A 6 18.47 -24.36 -17.19
N VAL A 7 17.82 -23.28 -16.77
CA VAL A 7 18.46 -22.17 -16.06
C VAL A 7 17.67 -21.88 -14.78
N VAL A 8 18.37 -21.77 -13.66
CA VAL A 8 17.84 -21.23 -12.41
C VAL A 8 18.59 -19.96 -12.09
N ILE A 9 17.88 -18.85 -11.99
CA ILE A 9 18.44 -17.55 -11.61
C ILE A 9 18.19 -17.36 -10.12
N SER A 10 19.27 -17.33 -9.35
CA SER A 10 19.26 -16.88 -7.97
C SER A 10 19.57 -15.39 -7.95
N SER A 11 18.58 -14.59 -7.61
CA SER A 11 18.60 -13.12 -7.59
C SER A 11 19.41 -12.52 -6.43
N GLY A 12 20.40 -13.25 -5.91
CA GLY A 12 21.38 -12.75 -4.94
C GLY A 12 22.26 -11.63 -5.53
N MET A 13 23.15 -11.07 -4.72
CA MET A 13 24.02 -9.97 -5.13
C MET A 13 25.49 -10.40 -5.06
N PRO A 14 26.17 -10.69 -6.19
CA PRO A 14 25.70 -10.62 -7.59
C PRO A 14 24.73 -11.75 -7.98
N PRO A 15 23.88 -11.58 -9.02
CA PRO A 15 22.97 -12.61 -9.45
C PRO A 15 23.74 -13.80 -10.03
N ALA A 16 23.29 -15.00 -9.67
CA ALA A 16 23.91 -16.25 -10.07
C ALA A 16 22.96 -17.06 -10.96
N LEU A 17 23.43 -17.46 -12.14
CA LEU A 17 22.73 -18.36 -13.04
C LEU A 17 23.32 -19.75 -12.87
N GLU A 18 22.52 -20.65 -12.32
CA GLU A 18 22.80 -22.08 -12.34
C GLU A 18 22.25 -22.70 -13.61
N LEU A 19 23.16 -23.19 -14.44
CA LEU A 19 22.83 -23.86 -15.68
C LEU A 19 22.91 -25.37 -15.48
N ARG A 20 21.90 -26.11 -15.95
CA ARG A 20 21.87 -27.58 -15.92
C ARG A 20 21.58 -28.12 -17.32
N GLY A 21 22.47 -28.95 -17.82
CA GLY A 21 22.52 -29.41 -19.21
C GLY A 21 23.87 -29.11 -19.86
N PRO A 22 24.09 -29.56 -21.12
CA PRO A 22 25.30 -29.23 -21.85
C PRO A 22 25.34 -27.74 -22.20
N LEU A 23 26.44 -27.06 -21.85
CA LEU A 23 26.67 -25.67 -22.24
C LEU A 23 27.51 -25.60 -23.52
N ASP A 24 26.89 -25.20 -24.64
CA ASP A 24 27.60 -24.90 -25.88
C ASP A 24 28.33 -23.54 -25.77
N PRO A 25 29.68 -23.50 -25.85
CA PRO A 25 30.44 -22.27 -25.81
C PRO A 25 30.04 -21.26 -26.89
N VAL A 26 29.60 -21.72 -28.07
CA VAL A 26 29.19 -20.86 -29.19
C VAL A 26 27.80 -20.25 -28.92
N ALA A 27 26.89 -21.00 -28.30
CA ALA A 27 25.60 -20.50 -27.84
C ALA A 27 25.79 -19.45 -26.73
N LEU A 28 26.68 -19.71 -25.76
CA LEU A 28 27.02 -18.74 -24.71
C LEU A 28 27.61 -17.46 -25.29
N ALA A 29 28.58 -17.57 -26.21
CA ALA A 29 29.20 -16.41 -26.85
C ALA A 29 28.17 -15.57 -27.63
N ARG A 30 27.25 -16.21 -28.35
CA ARG A 30 26.16 -15.52 -29.06
C ARG A 30 25.17 -14.84 -28.11
N ALA A 31 24.77 -15.53 -27.04
CA ALA A 31 23.87 -14.97 -26.04
C ALA A 31 24.50 -13.74 -25.33
N MET A 32 25.80 -13.82 -25.02
CA MET A 32 26.57 -12.69 -24.48
C MET A 32 26.71 -11.53 -25.48
N ALA A 33 26.93 -11.83 -26.77
CA ALA A 33 27.03 -10.81 -27.82
C ALA A 33 25.71 -10.07 -28.06
N ALA A 34 24.57 -10.74 -27.86
CA ALA A 34 23.24 -10.12 -27.94
C ALA A 34 22.95 -9.16 -26.78
N LEU A 35 23.77 -9.15 -25.72
CA LEU A 35 23.60 -8.35 -24.51
C LEU A 35 24.84 -7.46 -24.27
N PRO A 36 25.04 -6.39 -25.06
CA PRO A 36 26.21 -5.52 -24.94
C PRO A 36 26.31 -4.89 -23.54
N GLY A 37 27.50 -4.93 -22.93
CA GLY A 37 27.74 -4.46 -21.56
C GLY A 37 27.53 -5.52 -20.47
N CYS A 38 27.08 -6.73 -20.84
CA CYS A 38 27.00 -7.87 -19.95
C CYS A 38 28.41 -8.48 -19.77
N ALA A 39 28.99 -8.36 -18.57
CA ALA A 39 30.16 -9.14 -18.16
C ALA A 39 29.71 -10.30 -17.25
N SER A 40 30.22 -11.50 -17.55
CA SER A 40 29.96 -12.71 -16.77
C SER A 40 31.26 -13.36 -16.32
N THR A 41 31.22 -14.01 -15.16
CA THR A 41 32.32 -14.84 -14.65
C THR A 41 31.81 -16.26 -14.42
N LEU A 42 32.46 -17.22 -15.08
CA LEU A 42 32.15 -18.63 -14.96
C LEU A 42 32.89 -19.19 -13.74
N HIS A 43 32.14 -19.58 -12.71
CA HIS A 43 32.70 -20.04 -11.44
C HIS A 43 32.74 -21.56 -11.33
N ARG A 44 31.72 -22.24 -11.84
CA ARG A 44 31.64 -23.70 -11.91
C ARG A 44 31.42 -24.14 -13.34
N HIS A 45 32.15 -25.14 -13.81
CA HIS A 45 31.99 -25.71 -15.15
C HIS A 45 32.26 -27.21 -15.12
N THR A 46 31.20 -28.00 -15.27
CA THR A 46 31.26 -29.47 -15.40
C THR A 46 30.54 -29.87 -16.69
N ALA A 47 30.48 -31.17 -17.03
CA ALA A 47 29.81 -31.59 -18.26
C ALA A 47 28.30 -31.25 -18.32
N THR A 48 27.65 -31.09 -17.16
CA THR A 48 26.19 -30.93 -17.08
C THR A 48 25.72 -29.86 -16.09
N HIS A 49 26.65 -29.16 -15.43
CA HIS A 49 26.31 -28.16 -14.42
C HIS A 49 27.33 -27.01 -14.42
N HIS A 50 26.82 -25.78 -14.53
CA HIS A 50 27.63 -24.57 -14.62
C HIS A 50 27.04 -23.46 -13.75
N THR A 51 27.90 -22.56 -13.24
CA THR A 51 27.49 -21.39 -12.46
C THR A 51 28.12 -20.13 -13.06
N LEU A 52 27.27 -19.21 -13.50
CA LEU A 52 27.68 -17.90 -14.03
C LEU A 52 27.27 -16.80 -13.05
N TYR A 53 28.20 -15.91 -12.71
CA TYR A 53 27.89 -14.66 -12.00
C TYR A 53 27.90 -13.49 -12.98
N LEU A 54 26.91 -12.61 -12.85
CA LEU A 54 26.71 -11.45 -13.71
C LEU A 54 27.08 -10.16 -12.97
N ALA A 55 27.87 -9.28 -13.61
CA ALA A 55 28.29 -8.00 -13.03
C ALA A 55 28.24 -6.88 -14.09
N PRO A 56 27.49 -5.77 -13.89
CA PRO A 56 26.93 -5.26 -12.62
C PRO A 56 25.45 -5.61 -12.35
N ARG A 57 24.93 -5.09 -11.23
CA ARG A 57 23.65 -5.41 -10.54
C ARG A 57 22.37 -5.40 -11.39
N HIS A 58 22.36 -4.73 -12.54
CA HIS A 58 21.16 -4.53 -13.38
C HIS A 58 21.21 -5.28 -14.71
N GLN A 59 22.01 -6.34 -14.81
CA GLN A 59 22.07 -7.12 -16.04
C GLN A 59 20.78 -7.90 -16.32
N PRO A 60 20.45 -8.12 -17.61
CA PRO A 60 19.25 -8.81 -18.04
C PRO A 60 19.40 -10.33 -17.90
N ALA A 61 19.58 -10.81 -16.66
CA ALA A 61 19.77 -12.22 -16.34
C ALA A 61 18.63 -13.10 -16.89
N GLY A 62 17.40 -12.60 -16.82
CA GLY A 62 16.21 -13.24 -17.41
C GLY A 62 16.36 -13.44 -18.93
N THR A 63 16.72 -12.38 -19.66
CA THR A 63 16.95 -12.43 -21.11
C THR A 63 18.11 -13.35 -21.48
N LEU A 64 19.20 -13.35 -20.70
CA LEU A 64 20.30 -14.30 -20.91
C LEU A 64 19.81 -15.74 -20.70
N GLY A 65 18.99 -15.98 -19.69
CA GLY A 65 18.34 -17.26 -19.46
C GLY A 65 17.49 -17.71 -20.65
N ASP A 66 16.62 -16.83 -21.16
CA ASP A 66 15.79 -17.09 -22.35
C ASP A 66 16.64 -17.45 -23.58
N LEU A 67 17.72 -16.70 -23.83
CA LEU A 67 18.65 -16.96 -24.94
C LEU A 67 19.33 -18.31 -24.80
N LEU A 68 19.79 -18.68 -23.60
CA LEU A 68 20.48 -19.95 -23.34
C LEU A 68 19.54 -21.16 -23.45
N THR A 69 18.26 -21.01 -23.12
CA THR A 69 17.27 -22.10 -23.19
C THR A 69 16.55 -22.22 -24.53
N ALA A 70 16.61 -21.20 -25.39
CA ALA A 70 16.03 -21.23 -26.75
C ALA A 70 16.82 -22.11 -27.74
N PHE A 71 18.09 -22.41 -27.45
CA PHE A 71 18.93 -23.22 -28.36
C PHE A 71 18.65 -24.72 -28.21
N THR A 72 17.81 -25.27 -29.08
CA THR A 72 17.64 -26.72 -29.24
C THR A 72 17.74 -27.15 -30.70
N GLY A 73 18.96 -27.34 -31.22
CA GLY A 73 19.21 -27.99 -32.52
C GLY A 73 20.69 -28.05 -32.91
N PRO A 74 21.15 -29.05 -33.72
CA PRO A 74 22.47 -29.02 -34.33
C PRO A 74 22.55 -27.88 -35.35
N LEU A 75 23.69 -27.19 -35.39
CA LEU A 75 23.97 -26.07 -36.27
C LEU A 75 23.79 -26.45 -37.76
N GLY A 76 22.68 -26.01 -38.35
CA GLY A 76 22.61 -25.72 -39.78
C GLY A 76 23.02 -24.28 -40.00
N THR A 77 23.96 -24.04 -40.91
CA THR A 77 24.31 -22.70 -41.40
C THR A 77 23.06 -22.04 -41.98
N ALA A 78 22.47 -21.09 -41.25
CA ALA A 78 21.38 -20.26 -41.75
C ALA A 78 21.64 -18.81 -41.36
N ASP A 79 21.43 -17.95 -42.35
CA ASP A 79 21.84 -16.57 -42.45
C ASP A 79 21.41 -15.65 -41.29
N ALA A 80 22.27 -14.65 -41.08
CA ALA A 80 22.01 -13.47 -40.29
C ALA A 80 20.88 -12.62 -40.92
N ALA A 81 19.62 -12.90 -40.59
CA ALA A 81 18.52 -11.97 -40.83
C ALA A 81 17.33 -12.31 -39.92
N GLY A 82 17.23 -11.64 -38.77
CA GLY A 82 16.07 -11.76 -37.88
C GLY A 82 16.38 -11.38 -36.43
N THR A 83 16.94 -10.20 -36.21
CA THR A 83 17.08 -9.63 -34.86
C THR A 83 15.71 -9.11 -34.41
N PRO A 84 15.09 -9.62 -33.32
CA PRO A 84 13.94 -8.94 -32.74
C PRO A 84 14.44 -7.64 -32.10
N VAL A 85 13.99 -6.51 -32.62
CA VAL A 85 14.24 -5.18 -32.06
C VAL A 85 13.33 -5.01 -30.85
N LEU A 86 13.86 -5.22 -29.65
CA LEU A 86 13.26 -4.72 -28.42
C LEU A 86 13.49 -3.21 -28.37
N ALA A 87 12.42 -2.43 -28.27
CA ALA A 87 12.50 -0.99 -28.07
C ALA A 87 13.29 -0.69 -26.77
N PRO A 88 14.18 0.31 -26.75
CA PRO A 88 14.87 0.70 -25.54
C PRO A 88 13.86 1.19 -24.50
N LEU A 89 14.00 0.71 -23.26
CA LEU A 89 13.27 1.23 -22.11
C LEU A 89 13.63 2.73 -21.95
N PRO A 90 12.66 3.59 -21.61
CA PRO A 90 12.98 4.97 -21.25
C PRO A 90 13.87 4.95 -20.00
N GLU A 91 15.04 5.56 -20.10
CA GLU A 91 15.90 5.85 -18.94
C GLU A 91 15.04 6.58 -17.90
N ALA A 92 14.78 5.91 -16.77
CA ALA A 92 14.35 6.59 -15.57
C ALA A 92 15.47 7.57 -15.23
N ALA A 93 15.19 8.87 -15.39
CA ALA A 93 16.14 9.93 -15.09
C ALA A 93 16.77 9.66 -13.71
N GLU A 94 18.08 9.37 -13.69
CA GLU A 94 18.84 9.30 -12.46
C GLU A 94 18.79 10.69 -11.82
N LEU A 95 17.89 10.84 -10.86
CA LEU A 95 17.94 11.94 -9.91
C LEU A 95 19.32 11.89 -9.23
N PRO A 96 19.94 13.05 -8.94
CA PRO A 96 21.23 13.10 -8.29
C PRO A 96 21.20 12.19 -7.06
N VAL A 97 22.23 11.38 -6.87
CA VAL A 97 22.35 10.45 -5.75
C VAL A 97 23.01 11.19 -4.58
N PRO A 98 22.28 11.66 -3.55
CA PRO A 98 22.89 12.01 -2.28
C PRO A 98 23.67 10.82 -1.74
N GLY A 99 24.79 11.10 -1.08
CA GLY A 99 25.72 10.09 -0.54
C GLY A 99 25.02 8.99 0.26
N LYS A 100 25.61 7.79 0.24
CA LYS A 100 25.08 6.61 0.94
C LYS A 100 24.77 6.96 2.40
N PRO A 101 23.57 6.64 2.91
CA PRO A 101 23.26 6.84 4.32
C PRO A 101 24.24 6.03 5.18
N GLY A 102 24.60 6.58 6.35
CA GLY A 102 25.44 5.86 7.31
C GLY A 102 24.78 4.58 7.79
N HIS A 103 25.59 3.63 8.28
CA HIS A 103 25.11 2.34 8.78
C HIS A 103 23.99 2.51 9.82
N PRO A 104 22.92 1.70 9.75
CA PRO A 104 21.81 1.81 10.68
C PRO A 104 22.22 1.38 12.09
N VAL A 105 21.56 1.95 13.09
CA VAL A 105 21.80 1.66 14.51
C VAL A 105 21.01 0.42 14.95
N ALA A 106 19.86 0.17 14.33
CA ALA A 106 19.02 -0.99 14.61
C ALA A 106 18.18 -1.34 13.38
N VAL A 107 17.81 -2.62 13.26
CA VAL A 107 16.96 -3.15 12.19
C VAL A 107 15.89 -4.04 12.82
N PHE A 108 14.63 -3.81 12.45
CA PHE A 108 13.46 -4.54 12.94
C PHE A 108 12.64 -5.06 11.75
N PRO A 109 11.89 -6.16 11.87
CA PRO A 109 10.88 -6.50 10.86
C PRO A 109 9.89 -5.35 10.67
N ALA A 110 9.47 -5.09 9.43
CA ALA A 110 8.40 -4.12 9.18
C ALA A 110 7.07 -4.64 9.74
N SER A 111 6.28 -3.74 10.30
CA SER A 111 4.93 -4.08 10.80
C SER A 111 4.03 -4.61 9.67
N PRO A 112 3.00 -5.42 9.98
CA PRO A 112 2.07 -5.90 8.97
C PRO A 112 1.44 -4.77 8.13
N ARG A 113 1.10 -3.64 8.77
CA ARG A 113 0.58 -2.46 8.07
C ARG A 113 1.60 -1.83 7.12
N GLN A 114 2.85 -1.71 7.51
CA GLN A 114 3.91 -1.21 6.63
C GLN A 114 4.14 -2.13 5.43
N ARG A 115 4.01 -3.44 5.60
CA ARG A 115 4.07 -4.41 4.49
C ARG A 115 2.92 -4.19 3.51
N GLU A 116 1.70 -3.94 3.98
CA GLU A 116 0.57 -3.61 3.10
C GLU A 116 0.80 -2.33 2.30
N ILE A 117 1.34 -1.29 2.94
CA ILE A 117 1.69 -0.04 2.26
C ILE A 117 2.71 -0.30 1.14
N LEU A 118 3.72 -1.14 1.41
CA LEU A 118 4.68 -1.56 0.38
C LEU A 118 4.02 -2.36 -0.75
N LEU A 119 3.06 -3.24 -0.43
CA LEU A 119 2.31 -3.98 -1.45
C LEU A 119 1.46 -3.02 -2.32
N ASP A 120 0.84 -2.00 -1.71
CA ASP A 120 0.08 -0.98 -2.44
C ASP A 120 0.97 -0.19 -3.40
N LEU A 121 2.14 0.26 -2.91
CA LEU A 121 3.13 0.98 -3.70
C LEU A 121 3.62 0.17 -4.90
N MET A 122 3.85 -1.13 -4.70
CA MET A 122 4.31 -2.07 -5.72
C MET A 122 3.26 -2.28 -6.83
N THR A 123 1.97 -2.15 -6.51
CA THR A 123 0.86 -2.31 -7.48
C THR A 123 0.26 -0.97 -7.94
N ALA A 124 0.88 0.15 -7.56
CA ALA A 124 0.35 1.48 -7.83
C ALA A 124 0.49 1.85 -9.32
N ALA A 125 -0.49 2.57 -9.86
CA ALA A 125 -0.42 3.06 -11.22
C ALA A 125 0.70 4.12 -11.37
N PRO A 126 1.38 4.18 -12.53
CA PRO A 126 2.40 5.20 -12.79
C PRO A 126 1.87 6.63 -12.58
N GLY A 127 2.69 7.51 -12.02
CA GLY A 127 2.33 8.91 -11.80
C GLY A 127 1.38 9.15 -10.62
N THR A 128 1.06 8.12 -9.82
CA THR A 128 0.35 8.27 -8.55
C THR A 128 1.33 8.40 -7.38
N ALA A 129 0.84 8.95 -6.27
CA ALA A 129 1.58 9.05 -5.01
C ALA A 129 0.70 8.48 -3.88
N PRO A 130 0.43 7.16 -3.90
CA PRO A 130 -0.37 6.53 -2.85
C PRO A 130 0.34 6.69 -1.51
N HIS A 131 -0.44 6.75 -0.43
CA HIS A 131 0.11 6.90 0.92
C HIS A 131 0.93 8.18 1.15
N VAL A 132 0.87 9.16 0.26
CA VAL A 132 1.45 10.50 0.45
C VAL A 132 0.38 11.52 0.80
N GLU A 133 0.53 12.17 1.96
CA GLU A 133 -0.40 13.16 2.47
C GLU A 133 0.29 14.53 2.61
N GLN A 134 -0.50 15.59 2.46
CA GLN A 134 -0.02 16.96 2.69
C GLN A 134 -0.87 17.65 3.76
N GLN A 135 -0.21 18.27 4.73
CA GLN A 135 -0.82 19.23 5.64
C GLN A 135 -0.29 20.62 5.32
N HIS A 136 -1.16 21.62 5.26
CA HIS A 136 -0.74 23.00 5.04
C HIS A 136 -1.51 24.01 5.88
N TRP A 137 -0.81 25.05 6.33
CA TRP A 137 -1.37 26.17 7.10
C TRP A 137 -0.65 27.47 6.73
N ARG A 138 -1.16 28.59 7.23
CA ARG A 138 -0.52 29.90 7.08
C ARG A 138 0.15 30.33 8.38
N TRP A 139 1.35 30.85 8.23
CA TRP A 139 2.15 31.51 9.24
C TRP A 139 2.14 33.01 8.98
N TYR A 140 1.54 33.78 9.88
CA TYR A 140 1.57 35.23 9.87
C TYR A 140 2.61 35.73 10.88
N GLY A 141 3.32 36.81 10.55
CA GLY A 141 4.39 37.37 11.38
C GLY A 141 5.77 36.84 10.98
N PRO A 142 6.81 37.16 11.76
CA PRO A 142 8.19 36.81 11.42
C PRO A 142 8.41 35.30 11.41
N LEU A 143 9.10 34.80 10.38
CA LEU A 143 9.55 33.41 10.27
C LEU A 143 11.04 33.36 9.91
N ASP A 144 11.86 33.05 10.90
CA ASP A 144 13.28 32.78 10.69
C ASP A 144 13.46 31.36 10.15
N THR A 145 13.84 31.27 8.88
CA THR A 145 14.03 29.97 8.20
C THR A 145 15.21 29.18 8.76
N GLY A 146 16.26 29.83 9.25
CA GLY A 146 17.41 29.16 9.86
C GLY A 146 17.04 28.53 11.19
N ARG A 147 16.34 29.28 12.05
CA ARG A 147 15.79 28.80 13.32
C ARG A 147 14.78 27.67 13.11
N TYR A 148 13.93 27.77 12.09
CA TYR A 148 12.96 26.73 11.75
C TYR A 148 13.64 25.43 11.27
N ARG A 149 14.70 25.53 10.46
CA ARG A 149 15.54 24.37 10.09
C ARG A 149 16.21 23.74 11.31
N ALA A 150 16.78 24.55 12.21
CA ALA A 150 17.42 24.07 13.43
C ALA A 150 16.42 23.36 14.36
N ALA A 151 15.20 23.89 14.47
CA ALA A 151 14.12 23.26 15.23
C ALA A 151 13.76 21.87 14.66
N TRP A 152 13.58 21.77 13.34
CA TRP A 152 13.37 20.48 12.66
C TRP A 152 14.51 19.49 12.87
N ALA A 153 15.76 19.94 12.74
CA ALA A 153 16.93 19.09 12.99
C ALA A 153 16.96 18.57 14.44
N SER A 154 16.69 19.45 15.41
CA SER A 154 16.64 19.04 16.83
C SER A 154 15.54 18.03 17.11
N VAL A 155 14.40 18.10 16.43
CA VAL A 155 13.33 17.10 16.55
C VAL A 155 13.74 15.79 15.88
N ALA A 156 14.32 15.84 14.68
CA ALA A 156 14.78 14.66 13.95
C ALA A 156 15.85 13.84 14.70
N ASP A 157 16.72 14.51 15.48
CA ASP A 157 17.70 13.82 16.33
C ASP A 157 17.03 12.98 17.43
N ARG A 158 15.89 13.44 17.95
CA ARG A 158 15.15 12.76 19.04
C ARG A 158 14.18 11.70 18.52
N GLU A 159 13.48 12.01 17.44
CA GLU A 159 12.38 11.18 16.94
C GLU A 159 12.87 10.11 15.97
N ALA A 160 13.00 8.88 16.48
CA ALA A 160 13.49 7.74 15.69
C ALA A 160 12.68 7.49 14.41
N VAL A 161 11.39 7.84 14.39
CA VAL A 161 10.53 7.71 13.21
C VAL A 161 11.02 8.54 12.03
N LEU A 162 11.61 9.71 12.26
CA LEU A 162 12.16 10.56 11.19
C LEU A 162 13.45 9.97 10.61
N ARG A 163 14.15 9.15 11.39
CA ARG A 163 15.36 8.43 11.02
C ARG A 163 15.09 7.01 10.51
N GLY A 164 13.81 6.62 10.42
CA GLY A 164 13.40 5.32 9.89
C GLY A 164 13.44 5.28 8.37
N ALA A 165 13.88 4.14 7.83
CA ALA A 165 13.85 3.81 6.41
C ALA A 165 13.60 2.30 6.25
N PHE A 166 13.13 1.83 5.10
CA PHE A 166 13.15 0.41 4.80
C PHE A 166 14.58 -0.05 4.53
N ALA A 167 14.96 -1.15 5.18
CA ALA A 167 16.27 -1.74 5.00
C ALA A 167 16.43 -2.34 3.59
N GLU A 168 17.68 -2.68 3.26
CA GLU A 168 18.00 -3.44 2.06
C GLU A 168 17.25 -4.80 2.04
N PRO A 169 17.01 -5.36 0.85
CA PRO A 169 16.16 -6.54 0.70
C PRO A 169 16.65 -7.74 1.51
N GLY A 170 15.73 -8.40 2.20
CA GLY A 170 16.03 -9.64 2.94
C GLY A 170 16.79 -9.48 4.24
N ALA A 171 17.07 -8.26 4.73
CA ALA A 171 17.82 -8.01 5.97
C ALA A 171 17.27 -8.73 7.22
N ALA A 172 15.97 -9.07 7.23
CA ALA A 172 15.33 -9.87 8.28
C ALA A 172 14.40 -10.96 7.71
N GLY A 173 14.71 -11.52 6.54
CA GLY A 173 13.85 -12.52 5.88
C GLY A 173 12.59 -11.95 5.20
N GLY A 174 12.52 -10.62 5.05
CA GLY A 174 11.44 -9.86 4.42
C GLY A 174 11.64 -8.36 4.63
N PRO A 175 10.64 -7.52 4.31
CA PRO A 175 10.72 -6.09 4.53
C PRO A 175 11.02 -5.76 6.00
N ALA A 176 12.03 -4.91 6.19
CA ALA A 176 12.53 -4.52 7.50
C ALA A 176 12.68 -3.00 7.58
N ILE A 177 12.64 -2.46 8.80
CA ILE A 177 12.84 -1.04 9.11
C ILE A 177 14.22 -0.87 9.73
N ALA A 178 15.05 -0.07 9.10
CA ALA A 178 16.34 0.39 9.59
C ALA A 178 16.19 1.77 10.23
N VAL A 179 16.75 1.95 11.42
CA VAL A 179 16.79 3.26 12.11
C VAL A 179 18.20 3.83 12.02
N HIS A 180 18.35 4.96 11.34
CA HIS A 180 19.63 5.62 11.12
C HIS A 180 20.02 6.52 12.30
N PRO A 181 21.32 6.85 12.47
CA PRO A 181 21.77 7.68 13.59
C PRO A 181 21.30 9.14 13.46
N ARG A 182 21.23 9.69 12.24
CA ARG A 182 20.88 11.08 11.96
C ARG A 182 20.14 11.21 10.63
N VAL A 183 19.36 12.27 10.50
CA VAL A 183 18.72 12.71 9.26
C VAL A 183 18.60 14.24 9.29
N THR A 184 18.72 14.88 8.14
CA THR A 184 18.44 16.31 7.99
C THR A 184 17.09 16.45 7.29
N PRO A 185 16.05 16.99 7.96
CA PRO A 185 14.77 17.23 7.30
C PRO A 185 14.91 18.17 6.10
N ASP A 186 14.27 17.81 4.99
CA ASP A 186 14.25 18.61 3.77
C ASP A 186 13.28 19.79 3.95
N VAL A 187 13.81 20.95 4.34
CA VAL A 187 13.05 22.21 4.42
C VAL A 187 13.44 23.06 3.21
N VAL A 188 12.49 23.57 2.44
CA VAL A 188 12.77 24.42 1.27
C VAL A 188 11.89 25.66 1.32
N ARG A 189 12.45 26.84 1.06
CA ARG A 189 11.69 28.10 0.99
C ARG A 189 11.65 28.61 -0.44
N HIS A 190 10.45 28.89 -0.91
CA HIS A 190 10.17 29.49 -2.21
C HIS A 190 9.73 30.95 -2.01
N PRO A 191 10.52 31.91 -2.52
CA PRO A 191 10.12 33.31 -2.54
C PRO A 191 8.85 33.52 -3.37
N TYR A 192 8.13 34.61 -3.06
CA TYR A 192 6.96 35.03 -3.81
C TYR A 192 7.28 35.15 -5.31
N GLY A 193 6.42 34.58 -6.15
CA GLY A 193 6.55 34.62 -7.62
C GLY A 193 7.61 33.68 -8.21
N SER A 194 8.30 32.87 -7.40
CA SER A 194 9.32 31.91 -7.87
C SER A 194 8.76 30.72 -8.67
N ALA A 195 7.48 30.39 -8.46
CA ALA A 195 6.76 29.33 -9.16
C ALA A 195 5.24 29.57 -9.06
N ASP A 196 4.46 28.94 -9.94
CA ASP A 196 3.02 28.85 -9.72
C ASP A 196 2.73 28.01 -8.47
N ARG A 197 1.98 28.59 -7.52
CA ARG A 197 1.74 27.98 -6.22
C ARG A 197 1.03 26.64 -6.34
N GLN A 198 0.01 26.55 -7.20
CA GLN A 198 -0.82 25.36 -7.28
C GLN A 198 -0.06 24.21 -7.96
N ALA A 199 0.71 24.53 -9.01
CA ALA A 199 1.64 23.61 -9.64
C ALA A 199 2.70 23.12 -8.65
N LEU A 200 3.25 24.01 -7.80
CA LEU A 200 4.25 23.66 -6.80
C LEU A 200 3.72 22.69 -5.74
N LEU A 201 2.51 22.93 -5.20
CA LEU A 201 1.90 22.02 -4.22
C LEU A 201 1.62 20.64 -4.83
N GLY A 202 1.09 20.62 -6.06
CA GLY A 202 0.83 19.39 -6.80
C GLY A 202 2.09 18.60 -7.12
N SER A 203 3.13 19.27 -7.62
CA SER A 203 4.41 18.63 -7.97
C SER A 203 5.15 18.15 -6.73
N GLU A 204 5.11 18.90 -5.62
CA GLU A 204 5.71 18.46 -4.36
C GLU A 204 5.03 17.20 -3.80
N ARG A 205 3.71 17.08 -3.96
CA ARG A 205 2.96 15.87 -3.59
C ARG A 205 3.33 14.66 -4.46
N LEU A 206 3.50 14.87 -5.76
CA LEU A 206 3.82 13.82 -6.73
C LEU A 206 5.30 13.46 -6.77
N ARG A 207 6.18 14.31 -6.22
CA ARG A 207 7.61 14.00 -6.07
C ARG A 207 7.76 12.72 -5.22
N PRO A 208 8.38 11.65 -5.74
CA PRO A 208 8.47 10.38 -5.03
C PRO A 208 9.25 10.46 -3.71
N PHE A 209 8.87 9.64 -2.73
CA PHE A 209 9.70 9.35 -1.57
C PHE A 209 10.55 8.10 -1.85
N ASP A 210 11.87 8.20 -1.69
CA ASP A 210 12.74 7.03 -1.58
C ASP A 210 12.65 6.50 -0.15
N LEU A 211 11.85 5.44 0.05
CA LEU A 211 11.61 4.90 1.38
C LEU A 211 12.78 4.09 1.94
N HIS A 212 13.85 3.87 1.16
CA HIS A 212 15.11 3.29 1.64
C HIS A 212 16.07 4.36 2.20
N ARG A 213 15.64 5.63 2.20
CA ARG A 213 16.36 6.73 2.81
C ARG A 213 15.55 7.31 3.97
N PRO A 214 16.21 7.68 5.08
CA PRO A 214 15.54 8.33 6.20
C PRO A 214 15.03 9.71 5.77
N GLY A 215 14.03 10.22 6.49
CA GLY A 215 13.37 11.49 6.19
C GLY A 215 12.01 11.28 5.51
N PRO A 216 11.03 10.66 6.20
CA PRO A 216 9.71 10.37 5.64
C PRO A 216 8.80 11.62 5.52
N LEU A 217 9.37 12.82 5.60
CA LEU A 217 8.68 14.09 5.41
C LEU A 217 9.57 15.13 4.74
N ARG A 218 8.91 16.08 4.08
CA ARG A 218 9.49 17.26 3.45
C ARG A 218 8.66 18.48 3.84
N VAL A 219 9.30 19.63 3.96
CA VAL A 219 8.68 20.87 4.40
C VAL A 219 8.92 21.96 3.38
N LEU A 220 7.85 22.55 2.89
CA LEU A 220 7.86 23.66 1.95
C LEU A 220 7.37 24.92 2.64
N LEU A 221 8.10 26.01 2.49
CA LEU A 221 7.73 27.35 2.93
C LEU A 221 7.49 28.19 1.68
N VAL A 222 6.28 28.68 1.47
CA VAL A 222 5.92 29.46 0.28
C VAL A 222 5.47 30.85 0.70
N ASP A 223 6.22 31.87 0.32
CA ASP A 223 5.83 33.26 0.59
C ASP A 223 4.62 33.62 -0.27
N GLU A 224 3.45 33.91 0.33
CA GLU A 224 2.21 34.18 -0.42
C GLU A 224 2.08 35.64 -0.89
N GLN A 225 2.93 36.53 -0.38
CA GLN A 225 2.97 37.95 -0.76
C GLN A 225 4.43 38.45 -0.84
N PRO A 226 4.69 39.51 -1.62
CA PRO A 226 6.01 40.11 -1.67
C PRO A 226 6.37 40.81 -0.35
N GLY A 227 7.66 40.77 0.01
CA GLY A 227 8.20 41.42 1.20
C GLY A 227 8.13 40.55 2.48
N PRO A 228 8.85 40.95 3.55
CA PRO A 228 9.07 40.13 4.74
C PRO A 228 7.85 40.01 5.66
N ALA A 229 6.81 40.82 5.45
CA ALA A 229 5.60 40.87 6.29
C ALA A 229 4.44 40.01 5.75
N GLY A 230 4.59 39.43 4.56
CA GLY A 230 3.58 38.57 3.95
C GLY A 230 3.41 37.24 4.67
N PRO A 231 2.21 36.61 4.64
CA PRO A 231 2.04 35.29 5.21
C PRO A 231 2.84 34.25 4.45
N VAL A 232 3.44 33.32 5.20
CA VAL A 232 4.13 32.15 4.64
C VAL A 232 3.20 30.95 4.74
N ARG A 233 2.93 30.30 3.63
CA ARG A 233 2.27 28.99 3.64
C ARG A 233 3.31 27.93 4.00
N VAL A 234 3.06 27.20 5.07
CA VAL A 234 3.86 26.03 5.44
C VAL A 234 3.14 24.80 4.93
N VAL A 235 3.84 23.94 4.21
CA VAL A 235 3.33 22.65 3.72
C VAL A 235 4.25 21.56 4.18
N VAL A 236 3.68 20.53 4.80
CA VAL A 236 4.38 19.31 5.21
C VAL A 236 3.83 18.17 4.38
N THR A 237 4.68 17.62 3.53
CA THR A 237 4.39 16.41 2.73
C THR A 237 5.04 15.23 3.43
N TYR A 238 4.32 14.14 3.66
CA TYR A 238 4.84 12.97 4.38
C TYR A 238 4.28 11.67 3.85
N HIS A 239 4.95 10.57 4.19
CA HIS A 239 4.59 9.22 3.75
C HIS A 239 4.02 8.36 4.90
N HIS A 240 2.84 7.76 4.69
CA HIS A 240 2.11 6.95 5.68
C HIS A 240 2.82 5.67 6.11
N ALA A 241 3.85 5.23 5.39
CA ALA A 241 4.73 4.14 5.84
C ALA A 241 5.44 4.44 7.17
N PHE A 242 5.59 5.71 7.55
CA PHE A 242 6.23 6.11 8.79
C PHE A 242 5.40 7.11 9.61
N LEU A 243 4.55 7.92 8.99
CA LEU A 243 3.86 9.01 9.66
C LEU A 243 2.37 9.05 9.30
N ASP A 244 1.51 9.06 10.29
CA ASP A 244 0.09 9.43 10.12
C ASP A 244 -0.16 10.90 10.50
N GLY A 245 -1.36 11.41 10.19
CA GLY A 245 -1.71 12.80 10.46
C GLY A 245 -1.65 13.19 11.94
N HIS A 246 -1.86 12.25 12.86
CA HIS A 246 -1.68 12.49 14.30
C HIS A 246 -0.19 12.68 14.64
N SER A 247 0.68 11.82 14.11
CA SER A 247 2.13 11.92 14.28
C SER A 247 2.67 13.23 13.78
N VAL A 248 2.22 13.69 12.61
CA VAL A 248 2.67 14.98 12.07
C VAL A 248 2.25 16.13 12.97
N ARG A 249 1.01 16.15 13.49
CA ARG A 249 0.59 17.15 14.48
C ARG A 249 1.45 17.13 15.75
N MET A 250 1.83 15.95 16.23
CA MET A 250 2.73 15.80 17.38
C MET A 250 4.14 16.35 17.10
N LEU A 251 4.69 16.02 15.93
CA LEU A 251 6.00 16.49 15.50
C LEU A 251 6.01 18.01 15.31
N LEU A 252 4.96 18.58 14.72
CA LEU A 252 4.81 20.02 14.55
C LEU A 252 4.78 20.75 15.88
N ARG A 253 4.03 20.24 16.87
CA ARG A 253 4.07 20.80 18.23
C ARG A 253 5.48 20.76 18.82
N ALA A 254 6.23 19.69 18.60
CA ALA A 254 7.63 19.60 19.06
C ALA A 254 8.55 20.60 18.33
N VAL A 255 8.37 20.79 17.03
CA VAL A 255 9.10 21.77 16.23
C VAL A 255 8.76 23.19 16.65
N HIS A 256 7.49 23.50 16.91
CA HIS A 256 7.06 24.82 17.40
C HIS A 256 7.68 25.14 18.77
N ARG A 257 7.72 24.18 19.70
CA ARG A 257 8.44 24.35 20.97
C ARG A 257 9.93 24.60 20.76
N ALA A 258 10.59 23.79 19.92
CA ALA A 258 12.01 23.95 19.64
C ALA A 258 12.31 25.28 18.91
N TYR A 259 11.38 25.74 18.07
CA TYR A 259 11.46 27.06 17.45
C TYR A 259 11.37 28.11 18.54
N LEU A 260 10.34 28.15 19.38
CA LEU A 260 10.16 29.21 20.40
C LEU A 260 11.23 29.22 21.51
N ALA A 261 11.78 28.07 21.89
CA ALA A 261 12.60 27.94 23.10
C ALA A 261 14.07 28.39 22.96
N ASP A 262 14.57 28.71 21.75
CA ASP A 262 16.00 29.00 21.41
C ASP A 262 17.02 27.91 21.81
N ALA A 263 16.65 26.97 22.67
CA ALA A 263 17.36 25.76 23.03
C ALA A 263 16.35 24.63 23.31
N PRO A 264 16.70 23.38 23.03
CA PRO A 264 15.80 22.28 23.32
C PRO A 264 15.58 22.12 24.84
N PRO A 265 14.35 21.79 25.29
CA PRO A 265 14.12 21.51 26.70
C PRO A 265 15.00 20.35 27.17
N ALA A 266 15.72 20.58 28.28
CA ALA A 266 16.59 19.59 28.91
C ALA A 266 15.76 18.51 29.62
N GLY A 267 16.13 17.24 29.43
CA GLY A 267 15.79 16.14 30.34
C GLY A 267 14.29 15.90 30.58
N GLY A 268 13.64 15.16 29.68
CA GLY A 268 12.37 14.50 29.97
C GLY A 268 12.56 12.99 30.17
N GLN A 269 11.60 12.34 30.83
CA GLN A 269 11.52 10.87 30.80
C GLN A 269 11.46 10.39 29.34
N ARG A 270 12.16 9.28 29.03
CA ARG A 270 12.13 8.69 27.69
C ARG A 270 10.70 8.24 27.36
N ARG A 271 10.07 8.88 26.38
CA ARG A 271 8.84 8.38 25.74
C ARG A 271 9.14 7.19 24.83
N PRO A 272 8.20 6.25 24.61
CA PRO A 272 8.38 5.22 23.60
C PRO A 272 8.59 5.86 22.22
N ASP A 273 9.41 5.21 21.40
CA ASP A 273 9.68 5.56 20.02
C ASP A 273 9.38 4.39 19.06
N LEU A 274 9.59 4.60 17.76
CA LEU A 274 9.31 3.60 16.72
C LEU A 274 9.91 2.21 17.03
N ARG A 275 11.09 2.18 17.67
CA ARG A 275 11.79 0.94 18.02
C ARG A 275 11.02 0.15 19.08
N ASP A 276 10.56 0.83 20.13
CA ASP A 276 9.79 0.19 21.20
C ASP A 276 8.48 -0.40 20.67
N HIS A 277 7.84 0.30 19.73
CA HIS A 277 6.63 -0.19 19.08
C HIS A 277 6.88 -1.43 18.21
N LEU A 278 7.95 -1.42 17.39
CA LEU A 278 8.29 -2.59 16.57
C LEU A 278 8.72 -3.79 17.43
N ASP A 279 9.45 -3.55 18.52
CA ASP A 279 9.80 -4.58 19.50
C ASP A 279 8.56 -5.13 20.23
N TRP A 280 7.66 -4.25 20.66
CA TRP A 280 6.40 -4.64 21.28
C TRP A 280 5.56 -5.50 20.32
N LEU A 281 5.45 -5.08 19.06
CA LEU A 281 4.69 -5.78 18.03
C LEU A 281 5.28 -7.17 17.76
N GLY A 282 6.61 -7.29 17.71
CA GLY A 282 7.30 -8.57 17.53
C GLY A 282 7.10 -9.57 18.66
N ARG A 283 6.60 -9.14 19.82
CA ARG A 283 6.32 -10.00 21.00
C ARG A 283 4.85 -10.41 21.12
N GLN A 284 3.95 -9.91 20.27
CA GLN A 284 2.51 -10.20 20.40
C GLN A 284 2.16 -11.62 19.97
N ASP A 285 1.32 -12.29 20.75
CA ASP A 285 0.67 -13.54 20.33
C ASP A 285 -0.51 -13.22 19.41
N THR A 286 -0.46 -13.75 18.19
CA THR A 286 -1.50 -13.55 17.18
C THR A 286 -2.67 -14.53 17.31
N ALA A 287 -2.58 -15.57 18.14
CA ALA A 287 -3.63 -16.58 18.24
C ALA A 287 -4.99 -16.02 18.72
N PRO A 288 -5.07 -15.16 19.77
CA PRO A 288 -6.34 -14.56 20.17
C PRO A 288 -6.93 -13.64 19.10
N ALA A 289 -6.08 -12.83 18.46
CA ALA A 289 -6.49 -11.95 17.37
C ALA A 289 -7.04 -12.75 16.18
N ARG A 290 -6.33 -13.81 15.77
CA ARG A 290 -6.79 -14.73 14.73
C ARG A 290 -8.12 -15.36 15.07
N ALA A 291 -8.29 -15.86 16.30
CA ALA A 291 -9.55 -16.47 16.72
C ALA A 291 -10.72 -15.49 16.69
N PHE A 292 -10.51 -14.24 17.12
CA PHE A 292 -11.50 -13.17 17.02
C PHE A 292 -11.84 -12.88 15.54
N TRP A 293 -10.83 -12.58 14.73
CA TRP A 293 -10.99 -12.14 13.35
C TRP A 293 -11.51 -13.21 12.41
N SER A 294 -11.21 -14.48 12.64
CA SER A 294 -11.83 -15.59 11.89
C SER A 294 -13.36 -15.65 12.06
N ARG A 295 -13.92 -15.05 13.12
CA ARG A 295 -15.38 -14.93 13.32
C ARG A 295 -15.92 -13.54 12.94
N ALA A 296 -15.15 -12.49 13.18
CA ALA A 296 -15.58 -11.10 13.00
C ALA A 296 -15.33 -10.55 11.58
N ALA A 297 -14.53 -11.23 10.75
CA ALA A 297 -14.26 -10.81 9.39
C ALA A 297 -15.55 -10.68 8.56
N PRO A 298 -15.62 -9.71 7.63
CA PRO A 298 -16.77 -9.55 6.75
C PRO A 298 -17.15 -10.84 6.01
N PRO A 299 -18.43 -11.23 5.99
CA PRO A 299 -18.87 -12.41 5.27
C PRO A 299 -18.69 -12.22 3.75
N ALA A 300 -18.55 -13.34 3.03
CA ALA A 300 -18.48 -13.32 1.57
C ALA A 300 -19.75 -12.69 0.97
N GLY A 301 -19.58 -11.90 -0.10
CA GLY A 301 -20.68 -11.19 -0.75
C GLY A 301 -21.23 -9.98 0.01
N ALA A 302 -20.58 -9.55 1.10
CA ALA A 302 -20.89 -8.26 1.74
C ALA A 302 -20.79 -7.11 0.72
N THR A 303 -21.73 -6.18 0.77
CA THR A 303 -21.67 -4.99 -0.09
C THR A 303 -20.69 -3.99 0.49
N THR A 304 -19.73 -3.53 -0.33
CA THR A 304 -18.60 -2.72 0.14
C THR A 304 -18.44 -1.36 -0.54
N LEU A 305 -19.27 -1.09 -1.55
CA LEU A 305 -19.33 0.18 -2.28
C LEU A 305 -20.76 0.74 -2.29
N PRO A 306 -20.93 2.07 -2.18
CA PRO A 306 -22.24 2.72 -2.12
C PRO A 306 -22.90 2.89 -3.49
N ALA A 307 -22.19 2.52 -4.57
CA ALA A 307 -22.70 2.50 -5.93
C ALA A 307 -22.04 1.34 -6.69
N ARG A 308 -22.74 0.78 -7.68
CA ARG A 308 -22.12 -0.14 -8.64
C ARG A 308 -21.46 0.71 -9.74
N PRO A 309 -20.18 0.47 -10.09
CA PRO A 309 -19.51 1.23 -11.14
C PRO A 309 -20.32 1.18 -12.44
N SER A 310 -20.80 2.34 -12.90
CA SER A 310 -21.29 2.46 -14.27
C SER A 310 -20.08 2.60 -15.19
N GLY A 311 -19.87 1.63 -16.10
CA GLY A 311 -18.77 1.67 -17.06
C GLY A 311 -18.78 2.96 -17.87
N ILE A 312 -17.78 3.82 -17.67
CA ILE A 312 -16.52 3.98 -18.40
C ILE A 312 -15.58 4.59 -17.34
N PRO A 313 -14.33 4.11 -17.15
CA PRO A 313 -13.40 4.76 -16.24
C PRO A 313 -13.31 6.24 -16.59
N ASP A 314 -13.59 7.13 -15.63
CA ASP A 314 -13.28 8.54 -15.84
C ASP A 314 -11.76 8.67 -16.04
N ARG A 315 -11.35 9.81 -16.59
CA ARG A 315 -9.93 10.20 -16.71
C ARG A 315 -9.14 9.90 -15.42
N PRO A 316 -7.90 9.38 -15.53
CA PRO A 316 -7.10 8.95 -14.40
C PRO A 316 -6.93 10.07 -13.36
N GLY A 317 -6.88 9.69 -12.09
CA GLY A 317 -6.73 10.59 -10.95
C GLY A 317 -7.87 10.47 -9.95
N HIS A 318 -7.97 11.45 -9.05
CA HIS A 318 -8.89 11.41 -7.92
C HIS A 318 -9.91 12.54 -7.94
N GLY A 319 -11.14 12.21 -7.56
CA GLY A 319 -12.18 13.17 -7.23
C GLY A 319 -12.13 13.56 -5.75
N ARG A 320 -12.63 14.75 -5.42
CA ARG A 320 -12.81 15.20 -4.05
C ARG A 320 -14.17 15.88 -3.92
N THR A 321 -14.98 15.43 -2.96
CA THR A 321 -16.26 16.05 -2.63
C THR A 321 -16.30 16.38 -1.15
N VAL A 322 -16.95 17.49 -0.79
CA VAL A 322 -17.10 17.94 0.59
C VAL A 322 -18.57 18.20 0.89
N GLN A 323 -19.02 17.76 2.06
CA GLN A 323 -20.30 18.11 2.65
C GLN A 323 -20.06 18.66 4.05
N ARG A 324 -20.93 19.57 4.51
CA ARG A 324 -20.80 20.19 5.82
C ARG A 324 -22.14 20.20 6.53
N LEU A 325 -22.14 19.71 7.77
CA LEU A 325 -23.19 19.97 8.75
C LEU A 325 -22.82 21.25 9.50
N THR A 326 -23.79 22.11 9.69
CA THR A 326 -23.66 23.33 10.48
C THR A 326 -23.31 23.00 11.94
N PRO A 327 -22.72 23.94 12.71
CA PRO A 327 -22.43 23.71 14.13
C PRO A 327 -23.67 23.27 14.93
N HIS A 328 -24.83 23.84 14.64
CA HIS A 328 -26.09 23.43 15.27
C HIS A 328 -26.49 21.98 14.93
N GLU A 329 -26.39 21.57 13.66
CA GLU A 329 -26.65 20.19 13.26
C GLU A 329 -25.67 19.21 13.90
N ALA A 330 -24.38 19.56 13.96
CA ALA A 330 -23.34 18.76 14.58
C ALA A 330 -23.57 18.58 16.10
N VAL A 331 -23.96 19.65 16.81
CA VAL A 331 -24.32 19.55 18.24
C VAL A 331 -25.52 18.64 18.44
N ARG A 332 -26.59 18.78 17.65
CA ARG A 332 -27.76 17.88 17.75
C ARG A 332 -27.39 16.42 17.52
N LEU A 333 -26.53 16.15 16.52
CA LEU A 333 -26.05 14.80 16.25
C LEU A 333 -25.25 14.25 17.44
N ARG A 334 -24.35 15.05 18.01
CA ARG A 334 -23.53 14.68 19.16
C ARG A 334 -24.39 14.37 20.39
N ASP A 335 -25.35 15.23 20.71
CA ASP A 335 -26.23 15.08 21.87
C ASP A 335 -27.13 13.84 21.71
N TRP A 336 -27.70 13.62 20.51
CA TRP A 336 -28.49 12.44 20.21
C TRP A 336 -27.67 11.14 20.28
N ALA A 337 -26.46 11.15 19.70
CA ALA A 337 -25.56 10.00 19.76
C ALA A 337 -25.21 9.66 21.22
N GLY A 338 -24.81 10.67 21.99
CA GLY A 338 -24.50 10.52 23.42
C GLY A 338 -25.70 10.04 24.24
N GLY A 339 -26.89 10.58 23.99
CA GLY A 339 -28.14 10.12 24.62
C GLY A 339 -28.53 8.68 24.25
N SER A 340 -28.04 8.19 23.11
CA SER A 340 -28.22 6.80 22.63
C SER A 340 -27.07 5.87 23.03
N GLY A 341 -26.11 6.36 23.84
CA GLY A 341 -24.95 5.57 24.29
C GLY A 341 -23.89 5.30 23.22
N VAL A 342 -23.91 6.06 22.11
CA VAL A 342 -22.98 5.89 20.98
C VAL A 342 -22.29 7.21 20.62
N THR A 343 -21.40 7.19 19.63
CA THR A 343 -20.63 8.38 19.20
C THR A 343 -21.10 8.92 17.85
N GLU A 344 -20.71 10.15 17.51
CA GLU A 344 -20.89 10.70 16.15
C GLU A 344 -20.24 9.80 15.09
N CYS A 345 -19.12 9.14 15.43
CA CYS A 345 -18.47 8.17 14.54
C CYS A 345 -19.33 6.92 14.31
N THR A 346 -19.98 6.41 15.37
CA THR A 346 -20.91 5.28 15.26
C THR A 346 -22.12 5.64 14.40
N ALA A 347 -22.64 6.87 14.55
CA ALA A 347 -23.69 7.39 13.68
C ALA A 347 -23.24 7.45 12.21
N LEU A 348 -22.02 7.91 11.94
CA LEU A 348 -21.44 7.90 10.59
C LEU A 348 -21.33 6.48 10.01
N HIS A 349 -20.88 5.51 10.81
CA HIS A 349 -20.83 4.10 10.42
C HIS A 349 -22.21 3.54 10.05
N ALA A 350 -23.22 3.82 10.87
CA ALA A 350 -24.59 3.41 10.59
C ALA A 350 -25.13 4.07 9.31
N ALA A 351 -24.96 5.39 9.14
CA ALA A 351 -25.37 6.10 7.93
C ALA A 351 -24.73 5.48 6.69
N TRP A 352 -23.42 5.20 6.73
CA TRP A 352 -22.72 4.56 5.62
C TRP A 352 -23.21 3.14 5.34
N ALA A 353 -23.45 2.34 6.38
CA ALA A 353 -23.99 1.00 6.26
C ALA A 353 -25.35 0.98 5.54
N LEU A 354 -26.21 1.97 5.78
CA LEU A 354 -27.49 2.10 5.08
C LEU A 354 -27.31 2.40 3.57
N LEU A 355 -26.31 3.18 3.19
CA LEU A 355 -25.97 3.41 1.79
C LEU A 355 -25.46 2.13 1.12
N LEU A 356 -24.59 1.37 1.79
CA LEU A 356 -24.11 0.07 1.29
C LEU A 356 -25.26 -0.94 1.17
N TYR A 357 -26.17 -0.97 2.15
CA TYR A 357 -27.36 -1.81 2.10
C TYR A 357 -28.22 -1.47 0.87
N ARG A 358 -28.47 -0.18 0.64
CA ARG A 358 -29.20 0.28 -0.54
C ARG A 358 -28.51 -0.14 -1.85
N ALA A 359 -27.18 -0.06 -1.91
CA ALA A 359 -26.40 -0.49 -3.08
C ALA A 359 -26.41 -2.00 -3.30
N SER A 360 -26.70 -2.80 -2.26
CA SER A 360 -26.86 -4.25 -2.38
C SER A 360 -28.05 -4.62 -3.29
N GLY A 361 -29.10 -3.79 -3.29
CA GLY A 361 -30.35 -4.01 -4.03
C GLY A 361 -31.20 -5.16 -3.49
N LYS A 362 -30.99 -5.57 -2.22
CA LYS A 362 -31.78 -6.61 -1.55
C LYS A 362 -32.95 -5.99 -0.78
N ASP A 363 -34.04 -6.77 -0.66
CA ASP A 363 -35.26 -6.36 0.05
C ASP A 363 -35.31 -6.85 1.51
N GLY A 364 -34.39 -7.74 1.91
CA GLY A 364 -34.28 -8.28 3.27
C GLY A 364 -32.86 -8.18 3.82
N PRO A 365 -32.55 -8.85 4.95
CA PRO A 365 -31.26 -8.74 5.62
C PRO A 365 -30.07 -8.93 4.68
N ALA A 366 -29.12 -8.00 4.71
CA ALA A 366 -27.96 -8.02 3.83
C ALA A 366 -26.66 -7.63 4.56
N PRO A 367 -25.57 -8.38 4.37
CA PRO A 367 -24.29 -8.00 4.94
C PRO A 367 -23.68 -6.82 4.18
N VAL A 368 -23.12 -5.88 4.94
CA VAL A 368 -22.35 -4.74 4.44
C VAL A 368 -21.00 -4.67 5.16
N ALA A 369 -19.98 -4.14 4.48
CA ALA A 369 -18.65 -4.01 5.07
C ALA A 369 -17.86 -2.81 4.52
N PHE A 370 -17.10 -2.17 5.41
CA PHE A 370 -16.22 -1.05 5.10
C PHE A 370 -15.07 -1.01 6.11
N GLY A 371 -13.97 -0.35 5.77
CA GLY A 371 -12.85 -0.16 6.67
C GLY A 371 -13.18 0.95 7.67
N MET A 372 -13.02 0.69 8.95
CA MET A 372 -13.00 1.69 10.01
C MET A 372 -11.55 1.99 10.36
N THR A 373 -11.18 3.26 10.28
CA THR A 373 -9.82 3.70 10.64
C THR A 373 -9.69 3.85 12.15
N VAL A 374 -8.95 2.95 12.78
CA VAL A 374 -8.56 3.04 14.19
C VAL A 374 -7.27 3.83 14.38
N SER A 375 -7.04 4.32 15.59
CA SER A 375 -5.88 5.16 15.91
C SER A 375 -4.56 4.38 15.99
N GLY A 376 -4.63 3.10 16.38
CA GLY A 376 -3.49 2.25 16.73
C GLY A 376 -2.77 2.68 18.01
N ARG A 377 -3.31 3.66 18.73
CA ARG A 377 -2.73 4.26 19.95
C ARG A 377 -3.44 3.82 21.22
N GLY A 378 -4.48 3.00 21.11
CA GLY A 378 -5.13 2.32 22.24
C GLY A 378 -4.41 1.03 22.68
N ILE A 379 -3.26 0.71 22.08
CA ILE A 379 -2.51 -0.52 22.36
C ILE A 379 -1.89 -0.50 23.77
N LEU A 380 -1.64 -1.70 24.30
CA LEU A 380 -1.02 -1.91 25.61
C LEU A 380 0.51 -1.69 25.58
N LEU A 381 0.89 -0.47 25.21
CA LEU A 381 2.25 0.04 25.24
C LEU A 381 2.24 1.38 25.98
N ASP A 382 2.94 1.46 27.12
CA ASP A 382 2.97 2.66 27.94
C ASP A 382 3.47 3.87 27.14
N GLY A 383 2.62 4.90 27.06
CA GLY A 383 2.91 6.11 26.30
C GLY A 383 2.62 6.02 24.79
N ALA A 384 1.94 4.97 24.29
CA ALA A 384 1.57 4.83 22.88
C ALA A 384 0.77 6.03 22.33
N ALA A 385 -0.05 6.67 23.16
CA ALA A 385 -0.78 7.89 22.80
C ALA A 385 0.16 9.05 22.40
N LEU A 386 1.42 9.03 22.84
CA LEU A 386 2.42 10.06 22.58
C LEU A 386 3.51 9.63 21.58
N LEU A 387 3.32 8.49 20.92
CA LEU A 387 4.26 7.90 19.99
C LEU A 387 4.02 8.40 18.55
N PRO A 388 4.97 9.12 17.93
CA PRO A 388 4.94 9.37 16.49
C PRO A 388 5.27 8.07 15.72
N GLY A 389 4.40 7.69 14.79
CA GLY A 389 4.53 6.45 14.02
C GLY A 389 3.34 6.18 13.08
N PRO A 390 3.44 5.17 12.20
CA PRO A 390 2.38 4.79 11.27
C PRO A 390 1.34 3.90 11.97
N LEU A 391 0.73 4.41 13.04
CA LEU A 391 -0.13 3.63 13.93
C LEU A 391 -1.57 3.58 13.44
N ARG A 392 -2.01 4.59 12.70
CA ARG A 392 -3.33 4.61 12.08
C ARG A 392 -3.54 3.40 11.17
N ASN A 393 -4.64 2.70 11.39
CA ASN A 393 -4.86 1.41 10.77
C ASN A 393 -6.33 1.24 10.33
N PRO A 394 -6.63 0.99 9.05
CA PRO A 394 -7.97 0.62 8.62
C PRO A 394 -8.22 -0.86 8.93
N LEU A 395 -9.28 -1.15 9.69
CA LEU A 395 -9.73 -2.50 10.00
C LEU A 395 -11.15 -2.73 9.48
N PRO A 396 -11.49 -3.93 8.99
CA PRO A 396 -12.80 -4.18 8.44
C PRO A 396 -13.87 -4.17 9.54
N LEU A 397 -14.93 -3.40 9.31
CA LEU A 397 -16.14 -3.37 10.12
C LEU A 397 -17.30 -3.86 9.24
N SER A 398 -18.11 -4.77 9.78
CA SER A 398 -19.26 -5.32 9.06
C SER A 398 -20.48 -5.45 9.96
N ALA A 399 -21.65 -5.41 9.34
CA ALA A 399 -22.93 -5.66 9.99
C ALA A 399 -23.90 -6.28 8.98
N GLU A 400 -24.90 -6.99 9.48
CA GLU A 400 -26.07 -7.33 8.69
C GLU A 400 -27.11 -6.22 8.90
N VAL A 401 -27.50 -5.55 7.82
CA VAL A 401 -28.53 -4.52 7.87
C VAL A 401 -29.86 -5.17 7.52
N ASP A 402 -30.78 -5.17 8.48
CA ASP A 402 -32.16 -5.64 8.32
C ASP A 402 -33.11 -4.43 8.39
N PRO A 403 -33.89 -4.11 7.33
CA PRO A 403 -34.86 -3.01 7.36
C PRO A 403 -35.86 -3.07 8.53
N ALA A 404 -36.18 -4.27 9.03
CA ALA A 404 -37.12 -4.45 10.13
C ALA A 404 -36.49 -4.22 11.51
N MET A 405 -35.15 -4.19 11.63
CA MET A 405 -34.50 -4.03 12.92
C MET A 405 -34.59 -2.58 13.43
N PRO A 406 -34.62 -2.35 14.75
CA PRO A 406 -34.53 -0.99 15.30
C PRO A 406 -33.19 -0.33 14.95
N LEU A 407 -33.19 0.94 14.56
CA LEU A 407 -31.97 1.71 14.27
C LEU A 407 -31.01 1.76 15.48
N ALA A 408 -31.56 1.87 16.70
CA ALA A 408 -30.79 1.85 17.94
C ALA A 408 -29.98 0.55 18.10
N ARG A 409 -30.52 -0.59 17.66
CA ARG A 409 -29.82 -1.87 17.67
C ARG A 409 -28.65 -1.87 16.69
N LEU A 410 -28.84 -1.35 15.48
CA LEU A 410 -27.77 -1.25 14.48
C LEU A 410 -26.61 -0.38 14.99
N LEU A 411 -26.93 0.75 15.64
CA LEU A 411 -25.94 1.63 16.27
C LEU A 411 -25.17 0.94 17.40
N ALA A 412 -25.89 0.25 18.29
CA ALA A 412 -25.28 -0.53 19.38
C ALA A 412 -24.35 -1.61 18.83
N GLU A 413 -24.76 -2.35 17.80
CA GLU A 413 -23.92 -3.36 17.16
C GLU A 413 -22.61 -2.79 16.58
N PHE A 414 -22.63 -1.58 16.02
CA PHE A 414 -21.40 -0.92 15.58
C PHE A 414 -20.53 -0.44 16.75
N GLY A 415 -21.15 0.06 17.82
CA GLY A 415 -20.44 0.44 19.04
C GLY A 415 -19.72 -0.76 19.67
N ASP A 416 -20.43 -1.86 19.87
CA ASP A 416 -19.91 -3.10 20.45
C ASP A 416 -18.76 -3.68 19.61
N ARG A 417 -18.95 -3.78 18.29
CA ARG A 417 -17.89 -4.25 17.38
C ARG A 417 -16.64 -3.37 17.42
N ALA A 418 -16.81 -2.04 17.46
CA ALA A 418 -15.67 -1.13 17.55
C ALA A 418 -14.89 -1.32 18.86
N MET A 419 -15.58 -1.55 19.98
CA MET A 419 -14.95 -1.84 21.28
C MET A 419 -14.22 -3.19 21.28
N ASP A 420 -14.85 -4.24 20.76
CA ASP A 420 -14.24 -5.58 20.66
C ASP A 420 -12.96 -5.56 19.82
N MET A 421 -12.97 -4.79 18.72
CA MET A 421 -11.83 -4.62 17.83
C MET A 421 -10.67 -3.84 18.46
N ALA A 422 -10.91 -3.01 19.47
CA ALA A 422 -9.90 -2.12 20.06
C ALA A 422 -8.73 -2.88 20.69
N ALA A 423 -8.95 -4.12 21.15
CA ALA A 423 -7.88 -4.98 21.67
C ALA A 423 -6.88 -5.44 20.59
N TYR A 424 -7.25 -5.33 19.32
CA TYR A 424 -6.52 -5.85 18.17
C TYR A 424 -6.20 -4.78 17.12
N GLU A 425 -6.17 -3.49 17.50
CA GLU A 425 -5.84 -2.38 16.57
C GLU A 425 -4.48 -2.53 15.87
N TRP A 426 -3.61 -3.39 16.40
CA TRP A 426 -2.24 -3.66 15.93
C TRP A 426 -2.13 -4.69 14.80
N VAL A 427 -3.19 -5.43 14.47
CA VAL A 427 -3.20 -6.35 13.30
C VAL A 427 -3.51 -5.58 12.02
N SER A 428 -3.22 -6.13 10.84
CA SER A 428 -3.54 -5.45 9.58
C SER A 428 -4.71 -6.09 8.81
N GLU A 429 -5.35 -5.36 7.89
CA GLU A 429 -6.49 -5.86 7.10
C GLU A 429 -6.13 -7.14 6.32
N GLY A 430 -4.91 -7.23 5.79
CA GLY A 430 -4.37 -8.40 5.12
C GLY A 430 -4.20 -9.60 6.04
N GLN A 431 -3.85 -9.41 7.32
CA GLN A 431 -3.90 -10.50 8.29
C GLN A 431 -5.33 -10.95 8.55
N VAL A 432 -6.27 -10.01 8.73
CA VAL A 432 -7.70 -10.32 8.89
C VAL A 432 -8.23 -11.09 7.68
N HIS A 433 -7.84 -10.68 6.47
CA HIS A 433 -8.19 -11.37 5.23
C HIS A 433 -7.65 -12.80 5.23
N ALA A 434 -6.36 -12.99 5.52
CA ALA A 434 -5.76 -14.32 5.60
C ALA A 434 -6.45 -15.23 6.65
N TRP A 435 -6.89 -14.66 7.77
CA TRP A 435 -7.59 -15.41 8.83
C TRP A 435 -9.07 -15.66 8.54
N SER A 436 -9.68 -14.91 7.60
CA SER A 436 -11.07 -15.09 7.18
C SER A 436 -11.28 -16.33 6.31
N GLY A 437 -10.22 -16.86 5.69
CA GLY A 437 -10.30 -17.97 4.75
C GLY A 437 -10.92 -17.62 3.40
N ARG A 438 -11.12 -16.32 3.11
CA ARG A 438 -11.61 -15.84 1.81
C ARG A 438 -10.54 -16.02 0.72
N PRO A 439 -10.97 -16.19 -0.55
CA PRO A 439 -10.05 -16.17 -1.68
C PRO A 439 -9.22 -14.89 -1.70
N ALA A 440 -8.00 -14.99 -2.17
CA ALA A 440 -7.01 -13.91 -2.20
C ALA A 440 -7.49 -12.62 -2.89
N GLU A 441 -8.30 -12.77 -3.93
CA GLU A 441 -8.86 -11.73 -4.79
C GLU A 441 -10.02 -10.94 -4.14
N ASP A 442 -10.55 -11.47 -3.05
CA ASP A 442 -11.79 -11.03 -2.44
C ASP A 442 -11.53 -9.91 -1.42
N ARG A 443 -11.71 -8.65 -1.81
CA ARG A 443 -11.53 -7.54 -0.85
C ARG A 443 -12.52 -7.66 0.32
N LEU A 444 -12.02 -7.45 1.53
CA LEU A 444 -12.87 -7.33 2.73
C LEU A 444 -13.66 -6.02 2.70
N THR A 445 -13.03 -4.96 2.20
CA THR A 445 -13.59 -3.61 2.17
C THR A 445 -13.33 -2.93 0.83
N GLY A 446 -14.29 -2.11 0.38
CA GLY A 446 -14.23 -1.30 -0.82
C GLY A 446 -14.22 0.20 -0.51
N THR A 447 -14.53 0.56 0.73
CA THR A 447 -14.51 1.92 1.25
C THR A 447 -13.84 1.95 2.61
N VAL A 448 -13.22 3.08 2.95
CA VAL A 448 -12.63 3.32 4.28
C VAL A 448 -13.22 4.61 4.86
N ILE A 449 -13.57 4.58 6.14
CA ILE A 449 -14.08 5.70 6.91
C ILE A 449 -13.08 6.05 8.00
N ALA A 450 -12.78 7.33 8.15
CA ALA A 450 -11.98 7.87 9.22
C ALA A 450 -12.73 9.01 9.91
N PHE A 451 -12.73 9.02 11.24
CA PHE A 451 -13.19 10.14 12.04
C PHE A 451 -11.99 10.77 12.73
N GLU A 452 -11.62 11.97 12.31
CA GLU A 452 -10.51 12.69 12.92
C GLU A 452 -10.95 13.30 14.24
N PRO A 453 -10.13 13.19 15.30
CA PRO A 453 -10.40 13.91 16.53
C PRO A 453 -10.39 15.42 16.25
N PRO A 454 -11.18 16.21 16.97
CA PRO A 454 -11.19 17.66 16.81
C PRO A 454 -9.78 18.21 16.99
N ALA A 455 -9.40 19.17 16.14
CA ALA A 455 -8.13 19.86 16.28
C ALA A 455 -8.12 20.60 17.63
N THR A 456 -7.35 20.09 18.58
CA THR A 456 -7.00 20.90 19.76
C THR A 456 -6.13 22.04 19.25
N GLY A 457 -6.49 23.28 19.61
CA GLY A 457 -5.70 24.46 19.28
C GLY A 457 -4.22 24.27 19.63
N ASP A 458 -3.33 25.02 18.97
CA ASP A 458 -1.92 24.95 19.30
C ASP A 458 -1.75 25.37 20.77
N PRO A 459 -1.24 24.48 21.66
CA PRO A 459 -1.04 24.83 23.06
C PRO A 459 -0.04 25.98 23.24
N LEU A 460 0.71 26.35 22.19
CA LEU A 460 1.70 27.43 22.20
C LEU A 460 1.17 28.74 21.60
N ARG A 461 -0.16 28.85 21.44
CA ARG A 461 -0.77 30.00 20.77
C ARG A 461 -0.40 31.32 21.45
N GLU A 462 -0.42 31.37 22.77
CA GLU A 462 -0.11 32.60 23.53
C GLU A 462 1.36 33.01 23.35
N GLU A 463 2.28 32.04 23.36
CA GLU A 463 3.72 32.28 23.15
C GLU A 463 4.03 32.72 21.72
N PHE A 464 3.32 32.19 20.73
CA PHE A 464 3.39 32.70 19.35
C PHE A 464 2.85 34.12 19.24
N GLU A 465 1.68 34.40 19.83
CA GLU A 465 1.07 35.73 19.81
C GLU A 465 1.98 36.77 20.49
N ALA A 466 2.67 36.40 21.57
CA ALA A 466 3.67 37.24 22.24
C ALA A 466 4.87 37.62 21.35
N GLN A 467 5.18 36.81 20.34
CA GLN A 467 6.20 37.10 19.32
C GLN A 467 5.60 37.73 18.04
N GLY A 468 4.32 38.11 18.06
CA GLY A 468 3.61 38.65 16.89
C GLY A 468 3.36 37.61 15.79
N ILE A 469 3.34 36.32 16.14
CA ILE A 469 3.11 35.21 15.21
C ILE A 469 1.68 34.70 15.38
N ARG A 470 1.01 34.44 14.26
CA ARG A 470 -0.32 33.81 14.24
C ARG A 470 -0.35 32.67 13.23
N LEU A 471 -0.81 31.50 13.65
CA LEU A 471 -0.94 30.31 12.81
C LEU A 471 -2.40 30.01 12.52
N THR A 472 -2.74 29.63 11.28
CA THR A 472 -4.06 29.05 10.99
C THR A 472 -4.07 27.56 11.34
N PRO A 473 -5.24 26.97 11.60
CA PRO A 473 -5.37 25.52 11.65
C PRO A 473 -4.84 24.86 10.35
N PRO A 474 -4.22 23.67 10.44
CA PRO A 474 -3.77 22.93 9.27
C PRO A 474 -4.96 22.33 8.51
N GLU A 475 -4.96 22.54 7.21
CA GLU A 475 -5.82 21.83 6.25
C GLU A 475 -5.06 20.61 5.72
N THR A 476 -5.78 19.49 5.54
CA THR A 476 -5.20 18.23 5.08
C THR A 476 -5.68 17.90 3.67
N VAL A 477 -4.74 17.60 2.78
CA VAL A 477 -4.99 16.99 1.47
C VAL A 477 -4.69 15.50 1.63
N ALA A 478 -5.75 14.71 1.78
CA ALA A 478 -5.66 13.28 2.06
C ALA A 478 -4.88 12.51 0.98
N ALA A 479 -4.21 11.45 1.42
CA ALA A 479 -3.55 10.52 0.53
C ALA A 479 -4.54 9.73 -0.34
N ASP A 480 -4.07 9.26 -1.49
CA ASP A 480 -4.71 8.12 -2.14
C ASP A 480 -4.50 6.88 -1.25
N THR A 481 -5.60 6.27 -0.86
CA THR A 481 -5.66 5.16 0.10
C THR A 481 -5.75 3.79 -0.57
N GLY A 482 -5.73 3.72 -1.90
CA GLY A 482 -5.80 2.46 -2.66
C GLY A 482 -7.18 1.79 -2.65
N VAL A 483 -8.16 2.38 -1.96
CA VAL A 483 -9.58 2.00 -2.01
C VAL A 483 -10.33 2.89 -3.00
N PRO A 484 -11.38 2.36 -3.67
CA PRO A 484 -12.22 3.14 -4.59
C PRO A 484 -12.76 4.44 -4.00
N LEU A 485 -13.04 4.47 -2.69
CA LEU A 485 -13.59 5.63 -2.01
C LEU A 485 -13.18 5.67 -0.54
N SER A 486 -12.64 6.81 -0.10
CA SER A 486 -12.34 7.11 1.30
C SER A 486 -13.21 8.26 1.80
N LEU A 487 -13.72 8.15 3.02
CA LEU A 487 -14.54 9.14 3.70
C LEU A 487 -13.84 9.59 4.99
N THR A 488 -13.60 10.89 5.13
CA THR A 488 -13.06 11.48 6.36
C THR A 488 -14.04 12.47 6.96
N ALA A 489 -14.34 12.32 8.25
CA ALA A 489 -15.14 13.26 9.03
C ALA A 489 -14.25 14.01 10.03
N HIS A 490 -14.42 15.33 10.15
CA HIS A 490 -13.73 16.14 11.15
C HIS A 490 -14.56 17.36 11.52
N HIS A 491 -14.34 17.88 12.74
CA HIS A 491 -14.92 19.16 13.15
C HIS A 491 -14.05 20.32 12.65
N ASP A 492 -14.66 21.32 12.03
CA ASP A 492 -14.00 22.57 11.66
C ASP A 492 -13.84 23.52 12.86
N ALA A 493 -13.20 24.67 12.63
CA ALA A 493 -12.95 25.65 13.69
C ALA A 493 -14.22 26.28 14.27
N ASP A 494 -15.33 26.27 13.53
CA ASP A 494 -16.63 26.81 13.96
C ASP A 494 -17.48 25.74 14.68
N GLY A 495 -16.98 24.50 14.78
CA GLY A 495 -17.68 23.36 15.38
C GLY A 495 -18.66 22.67 14.43
N GLY A 496 -18.61 22.95 13.12
CA GLY A 496 -19.36 22.21 12.11
C GLY A 496 -18.69 20.89 11.77
N LEU A 497 -19.47 19.85 11.46
CA LEU A 497 -18.95 18.54 11.05
C LEU A 497 -18.78 18.51 9.52
N VAL A 498 -17.54 18.40 9.07
CA VAL A 498 -17.15 18.36 7.65
C VAL A 498 -16.87 16.91 7.25
N LEU A 499 -17.56 16.45 6.21
CA LEU A 499 -17.34 15.17 5.56
C LEU A 499 -16.60 15.40 4.24
N THR A 500 -15.50 14.68 4.01
CA THR A 500 -14.74 14.73 2.76
C THR A 500 -14.65 13.34 2.17
N ALA A 501 -15.11 13.19 0.92
CA ALA A 501 -14.93 12.00 0.11
C ALA A 501 -13.77 12.20 -0.87
N VAL A 502 -12.91 11.18 -1.01
CA VAL A 502 -11.89 11.09 -2.05
C VAL A 502 -12.09 9.77 -2.80
N ASN A 503 -12.34 9.83 -4.10
CA ASN A 503 -12.60 8.66 -4.96
C ASN A 503 -11.53 8.49 -6.04
N ASP A 504 -11.25 7.23 -6.38
CA ASP A 504 -10.50 6.87 -7.57
C ASP A 504 -11.44 6.91 -8.78
N ARG A 505 -11.20 7.84 -9.70
CA ARG A 505 -12.05 8.06 -10.89
C ARG A 505 -12.06 6.88 -11.85
N THR A 506 -11.06 6.01 -11.79
CA THR A 506 -11.03 4.80 -12.60
C THR A 506 -11.97 3.72 -12.07
N ARG A 507 -12.41 3.84 -10.81
CA ARG A 507 -13.23 2.84 -10.10
C ARG A 507 -14.60 3.35 -9.67
N LEU A 508 -14.75 4.65 -9.43
CA LEU A 508 -15.99 5.29 -9.01
C LEU A 508 -16.09 6.72 -9.57
N ALA A 509 -17.21 7.04 -10.23
CA ALA A 509 -17.44 8.35 -10.80
C ALA A 509 -17.61 9.44 -9.71
N ASP A 510 -17.20 10.67 -10.02
CA ASP A 510 -17.32 11.82 -9.11
C ASP A 510 -18.78 12.07 -8.70
N THR A 511 -19.74 11.85 -9.61
CA THR A 511 -21.18 12.01 -9.34
C THR A 511 -21.70 10.99 -8.32
N ASP A 512 -21.23 9.75 -8.38
CA ASP A 512 -21.63 8.69 -7.47
C ASP A 512 -21.05 8.93 -6.07
N ALA A 513 -19.76 9.30 -6.00
CA ALA A 513 -19.11 9.69 -4.76
C ALA A 513 -19.79 10.90 -4.10
N ALA A 514 -20.15 11.92 -4.90
CA ALA A 514 -20.85 13.10 -4.41
C ALA A 514 -22.26 12.79 -3.90
N THR A 515 -22.99 11.92 -4.61
CA THR A 515 -24.32 11.46 -4.21
C THR A 515 -24.27 10.68 -2.91
N ALA A 516 -23.33 9.74 -2.77
CA ALA A 516 -23.13 8.98 -1.55
C ALA A 516 -22.79 9.90 -0.36
N LEU A 517 -21.92 10.90 -0.56
CA LEU A 517 -21.57 11.85 0.49
C LEU A 517 -22.77 12.72 0.92
N ALA A 518 -23.56 13.21 -0.05
CA ALA A 518 -24.74 14.01 0.22
C ALA A 518 -25.82 13.22 0.98
N GLN A 519 -26.05 11.96 0.61
CA GLN A 519 -26.98 11.06 1.30
C GLN A 519 -26.52 10.71 2.71
N THR A 520 -25.21 10.51 2.90
CA THR A 520 -24.62 10.31 4.24
C THR A 520 -24.86 11.54 5.12
N ALA A 521 -24.61 12.75 4.59
CA ALA A 521 -24.87 13.99 5.30
C ALA A 521 -26.36 14.20 5.63
N LEU A 522 -27.26 13.80 4.72
CA LEU A 522 -28.71 13.81 4.96
C LEU A 522 -29.09 12.92 6.15
N LEU A 523 -28.67 11.65 6.15
CA LEU A 523 -28.96 10.73 7.24
C LEU A 523 -28.47 11.26 8.59
N LEU A 524 -27.25 11.81 8.64
CA LEU A 524 -26.71 12.38 9.87
C LEU A 524 -27.49 13.60 10.37
N ARG A 525 -28.10 14.41 9.48
CA ARG A 525 -28.96 15.53 9.88
C ARG A 525 -30.29 15.06 10.46
N GLU A 526 -30.82 13.97 9.93
CA GLU A 526 -32.14 13.43 10.28
C GLU A 526 -32.11 12.43 11.43
N PHE A 527 -30.99 11.78 11.71
CA PHE A 527 -30.83 10.83 12.82
C PHE A 527 -31.33 11.35 14.17
N PRO A 528 -31.05 12.60 14.58
CA PRO A 528 -31.63 13.19 15.80
C PRO A 528 -33.15 13.22 15.85
N GLY A 529 -33.84 13.15 14.71
CA GLY A 529 -35.30 13.06 14.60
C GLY A 529 -35.86 11.65 14.82
N PHE A 530 -35.02 10.62 14.83
CA PHE A 530 -35.40 9.26 15.19
C PHE A 530 -35.32 9.10 16.72
N VAL A 531 -36.40 9.45 17.40
CA VAL A 531 -36.47 9.57 18.88
C VAL A 531 -36.93 8.28 19.57
N ALA A 532 -37.50 7.31 18.84
CA ALA A 532 -38.08 6.10 19.45
C ALA A 532 -37.12 4.91 19.41
N ALA A 533 -36.99 4.20 20.54
CA ALA A 533 -36.23 2.94 20.65
C ALA A 533 -36.68 1.83 19.67
N GLY A 534 -37.83 2.01 19.00
CA GLY A 534 -38.39 1.10 18.03
C GLY A 534 -38.42 1.61 16.58
N THR A 535 -37.84 2.76 16.26
CA THR A 535 -37.79 3.24 14.87
C THR A 535 -37.03 2.22 14.01
N PRO A 536 -37.68 1.59 13.00
CA PRO A 536 -37.03 0.61 12.15
C PRO A 536 -36.02 1.27 11.21
N VAL A 537 -35.01 0.51 10.81
CA VAL A 537 -34.03 0.92 9.79
C VAL A 537 -34.71 1.31 8.47
N ALA A 538 -35.84 0.69 8.14
CA ALA A 538 -36.66 1.04 6.97
C ALA A 538 -37.04 2.53 6.91
N ASP A 539 -37.30 3.18 8.05
CA ASP A 539 -37.68 4.60 8.09
C ASP A 539 -36.49 5.49 7.71
N ALA A 540 -35.29 5.15 8.17
CA ALA A 540 -34.06 5.83 7.77
C ALA A 540 -33.73 5.59 6.28
N LEU A 541 -33.97 4.37 5.77
CA LEU A 541 -33.80 4.06 4.35
C LEU A 541 -34.79 4.84 3.46
N ALA A 542 -36.02 5.10 3.93
CA ALA A 542 -37.02 5.85 3.18
C ALA A 542 -36.59 7.29 2.86
N LEU A 543 -35.75 7.91 3.71
CA LEU A 543 -35.18 9.25 3.47
C LEU A 543 -34.30 9.30 2.21
N LEU A 544 -33.74 8.16 1.80
CA LEU A 544 -32.86 8.08 0.64
C LEU A 544 -33.63 8.03 -0.70
N GLY A 545 -34.96 7.95 -0.64
CA GLY A 545 -35.86 7.83 -1.80
C GLY A 545 -35.85 6.42 -2.43
N PRO A 546 -36.63 6.22 -3.51
CA PRO A 546 -36.73 4.91 -4.17
C PRO A 546 -35.36 4.40 -4.66
N ALA A 547 -35.18 3.08 -4.65
CA ALA A 547 -33.98 2.44 -5.15
C ALA A 547 -33.84 2.71 -6.66
N ALA A 548 -32.70 3.27 -7.09
CA ALA A 548 -32.34 3.18 -8.49
C ALA A 548 -31.98 1.70 -8.78
N PRO A 549 -32.62 1.02 -9.73
CA PRO A 549 -32.26 -0.35 -10.07
C PRO A 549 -30.82 -0.36 -10.59
N ALA A 550 -29.96 -1.15 -9.95
CA ALA A 550 -28.57 -1.25 -10.35
C ALA A 550 -28.46 -1.93 -11.73
N ARG A 551 -27.93 -1.22 -12.73
CA ARG A 551 -27.49 -1.83 -14.00
C ARG A 551 -26.13 -2.46 -13.80
N THR A 552 -26.05 -3.72 -14.20
CA THR A 552 -24.92 -4.62 -14.07
C THR A 552 -23.89 -4.41 -15.17
N HIS A 553 -22.67 -4.05 -14.80
CA HIS A 553 -21.51 -4.67 -15.38
C HIS A 553 -20.49 -4.82 -14.25
N ARG A 554 -20.20 -6.06 -13.84
CA ARG A 554 -18.93 -6.36 -13.17
C ARG A 554 -17.90 -5.89 -14.19
N PRO A 555 -17.07 -4.86 -13.94
CA PRO A 555 -15.99 -4.57 -14.87
C PRO A 555 -15.28 -5.90 -15.07
N ASP A 556 -15.15 -6.33 -16.34
CA ASP A 556 -14.41 -7.54 -16.69
C ASP A 556 -13.15 -7.53 -15.83
N ALA A 557 -12.97 -8.59 -15.05
CA ALA A 557 -11.78 -8.73 -14.25
C ALA A 557 -10.62 -8.52 -15.22
N GLY A 558 -9.86 -7.44 -15.03
CA GLY A 558 -8.56 -7.32 -15.68
C GLY A 558 -7.75 -8.59 -15.40
N PRO A 559 -6.64 -8.81 -16.12
CA PRO A 559 -5.85 -10.04 -16.06
C PRO A 559 -5.69 -10.51 -14.61
N GLY A 560 -6.44 -11.55 -14.25
CA GLY A 560 -6.57 -12.03 -12.89
C GLY A 560 -5.65 -13.22 -12.63
N PRO A 561 -5.28 -13.48 -11.37
CA PRO A 561 -4.61 -14.72 -11.03
C PRO A 561 -5.51 -15.92 -11.37
N VAL A 562 -4.97 -16.89 -12.09
CA VAL A 562 -5.59 -18.19 -12.36
C VAL A 562 -4.85 -19.24 -11.56
N VAL A 563 -5.55 -19.82 -10.58
CA VAL A 563 -5.01 -20.94 -9.78
C VAL A 563 -5.17 -22.23 -10.59
N LEU A 564 -4.07 -22.75 -11.13
CA LEU A 564 -4.07 -24.03 -11.85
C LEU A 564 -4.14 -25.21 -10.88
N ARG A 565 -3.52 -25.06 -9.70
CA ARG A 565 -3.55 -26.06 -8.65
C ARG A 565 -3.31 -25.43 -7.28
N PRO A 566 -4.14 -25.69 -6.26
CA PRO A 566 -3.91 -25.19 -4.91
C PRO A 566 -2.72 -25.90 -4.24
N ALA A 567 -2.15 -25.28 -3.21
CA ALA A 567 -1.13 -25.90 -2.37
C ALA A 567 -1.65 -27.19 -1.71
N ALA A 568 -0.78 -28.19 -1.60
CA ALA A 568 -1.11 -29.45 -0.92
C ALA A 568 -1.21 -29.30 0.61
N ARG A 569 -0.59 -28.25 1.17
CA ARG A 569 -0.64 -27.91 2.60
C ARG A 569 -0.40 -26.41 2.80
N PRO A 570 -0.93 -25.81 3.89
CA PRO A 570 -0.68 -24.40 4.21
C PRO A 570 0.81 -24.08 4.30
N GLY A 571 1.23 -22.93 3.76
CA GLY A 571 2.62 -22.46 3.81
C GLY A 571 3.58 -23.22 2.89
N ALA A 572 3.10 -24.06 1.96
CA ALA A 572 3.96 -24.75 1.00
C ALA A 572 4.65 -23.79 0.00
N GLY A 573 4.15 -22.55 -0.13
CA GLY A 573 4.64 -21.54 -1.06
C GLY A 573 3.87 -21.51 -2.37
N THR A 574 4.24 -20.56 -3.22
CA THR A 574 3.58 -20.28 -4.51
C THR A 574 4.59 -20.29 -5.66
N VAL A 575 4.23 -20.96 -6.77
CA VAL A 575 4.94 -20.86 -8.04
C VAL A 575 4.09 -20.06 -9.00
N LEU A 576 4.58 -18.88 -9.40
CA LEU A 576 3.97 -18.09 -10.47
C LEU A 576 4.58 -18.52 -11.80
N LEU A 577 3.74 -19.04 -12.67
CA LEU A 577 4.07 -19.43 -14.03
C LEU A 577 3.85 -18.23 -14.95
N VAL A 578 4.91 -17.78 -15.61
CA VAL A 578 4.87 -16.62 -16.52
C VAL A 578 4.81 -17.16 -17.95
N PRO A 579 3.67 -17.01 -18.66
CA PRO A 579 3.57 -17.42 -20.06
C PRO A 579 4.54 -16.61 -20.93
N PRO A 580 5.28 -17.24 -21.86
CA PRO A 580 6.01 -16.48 -22.87
C PRO A 580 5.03 -15.75 -23.81
N PRO A 581 5.49 -14.70 -24.52
CA PRO A 581 4.70 -14.05 -25.56
C PRO A 581 4.16 -15.08 -26.55
N ASP A 582 2.88 -14.95 -26.92
CA ASP A 582 2.19 -15.81 -27.89
C ASP A 582 1.94 -17.26 -27.44
N ALA A 583 2.16 -17.60 -26.16
CA ALA A 583 1.79 -18.91 -25.64
C ALA A 583 0.26 -19.12 -25.67
N PRO A 584 -0.22 -20.34 -26.01
CA PRO A 584 -1.64 -20.64 -25.91
C PRO A 584 -2.09 -20.60 -24.43
N ALA A 585 -3.34 -20.19 -24.22
CA ALA A 585 -3.99 -20.32 -22.92
C ALA A 585 -3.92 -21.80 -22.47
N GLY A 586 -3.58 -22.03 -21.18
CA GLY A 586 -3.40 -23.38 -20.65
C GLY A 586 -2.08 -24.06 -21.02
N CYS A 587 -1.07 -23.35 -21.53
CA CYS A 587 0.26 -23.92 -21.81
C CYS A 587 0.95 -24.60 -20.60
N TYR A 588 0.44 -24.37 -19.38
CA TYR A 588 0.90 -24.97 -18.13
C TYR A 588 -0.01 -26.07 -17.58
N ASP A 589 -1.08 -26.46 -18.27
CA ASP A 589 -2.05 -27.46 -17.78
C ASP A 589 -1.40 -28.83 -17.54
N GLU A 590 -0.52 -29.25 -18.46
CA GLU A 590 0.22 -30.50 -18.30
C GLU A 590 1.20 -30.43 -17.12
N LEU A 591 1.88 -29.28 -16.94
CA LEU A 591 2.76 -29.08 -15.80
C LEU A 591 2.00 -29.19 -14.47
N ALA A 592 0.78 -28.65 -14.40
CA ALA A 592 -0.05 -28.74 -13.20
C ALA A 592 -0.40 -30.18 -12.81
N ARG A 593 -0.51 -31.08 -13.80
CA ARG A 593 -0.71 -32.52 -13.58
C ARG A 593 0.55 -33.24 -13.12
N VAL A 594 1.71 -32.98 -13.74
CA VAL A 594 2.92 -33.79 -13.55
C VAL A 594 3.89 -33.25 -12.50
N TYR A 595 3.80 -31.99 -12.10
CA TYR A 595 4.72 -31.39 -11.14
C TYR A 595 4.44 -31.92 -9.71
N PRO A 596 5.39 -32.61 -9.04
CA PRO A 596 5.12 -33.25 -7.75
C PRO A 596 5.21 -32.31 -6.54
N GLY A 597 5.60 -31.04 -6.73
CA GLY A 597 5.83 -30.12 -5.63
C GLY A 597 4.55 -29.74 -4.87
N PRO A 598 4.62 -29.39 -3.57
CA PRO A 598 3.44 -29.09 -2.75
C PRO A 598 2.89 -27.68 -2.94
N GLN A 599 3.56 -26.83 -3.74
CA GLN A 599 3.22 -25.42 -3.92
C GLN A 599 1.91 -25.21 -4.69
N THR A 600 1.27 -24.06 -4.44
CA THR A 600 0.26 -23.50 -5.34
C THR A 600 0.90 -23.22 -6.69
N LEU A 601 0.24 -23.61 -7.77
CA LEU A 601 0.59 -23.23 -9.14
C LEU A 601 -0.38 -22.17 -9.62
N LEU A 602 0.15 -21.00 -9.95
CA LEU A 602 -0.61 -19.83 -10.34
C LEU A 602 -0.09 -19.32 -11.69
N THR A 603 -0.97 -18.85 -12.56
CA THR A 603 -0.63 -18.12 -13.80
C THR A 603 -1.47 -16.85 -13.88
N VAL A 604 -1.16 -15.95 -14.81
CA VAL A 604 -1.98 -14.76 -15.10
C VAL A 604 -2.73 -15.00 -16.41
N ASP A 605 -4.01 -14.60 -16.47
CA ASP A 605 -4.81 -14.64 -17.71
C ASP A 605 -4.56 -13.40 -18.58
N GLY A 606 -4.70 -13.50 -19.91
CA GLY A 606 -4.56 -12.37 -20.83
C GLY A 606 -3.13 -11.89 -21.11
N ALA A 607 -2.96 -10.60 -21.45
CA ALA A 607 -1.66 -10.00 -21.72
C ALA A 607 -0.82 -9.95 -20.43
N VAL A 608 0.28 -10.70 -20.41
CA VAL A 608 1.12 -10.86 -19.22
C VAL A 608 2.09 -9.68 -19.13
N ASP A 609 1.88 -8.83 -18.13
CA ASP A 609 2.80 -7.74 -17.78
C ASP A 609 3.22 -7.79 -16.31
N ALA A 610 4.14 -6.90 -15.91
CA ALA A 610 4.66 -6.88 -14.55
C ALA A 610 3.56 -6.56 -13.52
N ALA A 611 2.62 -5.68 -13.86
CA ALA A 611 1.54 -5.26 -12.96
C ALA A 611 0.57 -6.42 -12.66
N GLY A 612 0.21 -7.21 -13.68
CA GLY A 612 -0.60 -8.43 -13.54
C GLY A 612 0.10 -9.48 -12.67
N CYS A 613 1.40 -9.73 -12.90
CA CYS A 613 2.18 -10.65 -12.08
C CYS A 613 2.27 -10.20 -10.61
N LEU A 614 2.51 -8.91 -10.35
CA LEU A 614 2.57 -8.37 -8.99
C LEU A 614 1.21 -8.44 -8.29
N THR A 615 0.12 -8.14 -9.00
CA THR A 615 -1.24 -8.26 -8.50
C THR A 615 -1.55 -9.71 -8.11
N ALA A 616 -1.17 -10.66 -8.96
CA ALA A 616 -1.34 -12.09 -8.73
C ALA A 616 -0.52 -12.62 -7.53
N LEU A 617 0.67 -12.07 -7.29
CA LEU A 617 1.55 -12.47 -6.19
C LEU A 617 1.29 -11.76 -4.87
N ARG A 618 0.54 -10.66 -4.87
CA ARG A 618 0.21 -9.87 -3.68
C ARG A 618 -0.22 -10.72 -2.46
N PRO A 619 -1.08 -11.74 -2.59
CA PRO A 619 -1.50 -12.58 -1.46
C PRO A 619 -0.35 -13.39 -0.87
N ALA A 620 0.47 -14.00 -1.71
CA ALA A 620 1.64 -14.78 -1.28
C ALA A 620 2.67 -13.89 -0.58
N LEU A 621 2.91 -12.68 -1.12
CA LEU A 621 3.83 -11.72 -0.52
C LEU A 621 3.32 -11.15 0.81
N ALA A 622 2.01 -10.93 0.94
CA ALA A 622 1.37 -10.51 2.19
C ALA A 622 1.50 -11.57 3.28
N ALA A 623 1.34 -12.85 2.93
CA ALA A 623 1.53 -13.99 3.83
C ALA A 623 3.01 -14.32 4.09
N ALA A 624 3.94 -13.59 3.49
CA ALA A 624 5.38 -13.89 3.49
C ALA A 624 5.69 -15.34 3.05
N GLU A 625 4.87 -15.88 2.16
CA GLU A 625 5.06 -17.22 1.61
C GLU A 625 6.23 -17.24 0.62
N PRO A 626 6.99 -18.36 0.55
CA PRO A 626 8.04 -18.47 -0.43
C PRO A 626 7.47 -18.47 -1.85
N VAL A 627 7.90 -17.50 -2.67
CA VAL A 627 7.53 -17.39 -4.09
C VAL A 627 8.65 -17.95 -4.97
N THR A 628 8.31 -18.55 -6.10
CA THR A 628 9.24 -18.95 -7.17
C THR A 628 8.60 -18.62 -8.52
N PHE A 629 9.39 -18.15 -9.49
CA PHE A 629 8.92 -18.03 -10.86
C PHE A 629 9.28 -19.26 -11.67
N GLY A 630 8.34 -19.73 -12.50
CA GLY A 630 8.58 -20.74 -13.53
C GLY A 630 8.18 -20.20 -14.89
N CYS A 631 9.01 -20.41 -15.91
CA CYS A 631 8.65 -20.06 -17.27
C CYS A 631 9.36 -20.93 -18.30
N TYR A 632 8.82 -20.92 -19.52
CA TYR A 632 9.54 -21.38 -20.69
C TYR A 632 10.34 -20.22 -21.30
N SER A 633 11.30 -20.54 -22.19
CA SER A 633 12.04 -19.55 -22.98
C SER A 633 11.10 -18.48 -23.57
N GLY A 634 11.42 -17.21 -23.32
CA GLY A 634 10.64 -16.04 -23.72
C GLY A 634 9.91 -15.34 -22.56
N GLY A 635 9.72 -16.03 -21.43
CA GLY A 635 9.13 -15.45 -20.21
C GLY A 635 10.15 -15.02 -19.15
N GLY A 636 11.42 -15.41 -19.30
CA GLY A 636 12.48 -15.21 -18.31
C GLY A 636 12.78 -13.74 -18.03
N ALA A 637 12.80 -12.90 -19.07
CA ALA A 637 13.00 -11.45 -18.94
C ALA A 637 11.97 -10.80 -17.99
N LEU A 638 10.68 -11.03 -18.24
CA LEU A 638 9.59 -10.49 -17.42
C LEU A 638 9.63 -11.08 -15.99
N ALA A 639 9.81 -12.40 -15.87
CA ALA A 639 9.88 -13.05 -14.56
C ALA A 639 11.02 -12.49 -13.69
N TYR A 640 12.19 -12.23 -14.28
CA TYR A 640 13.32 -11.63 -13.58
C TYR A 640 13.10 -10.17 -13.25
N GLU A 641 12.48 -9.39 -14.15
CA GLU A 641 12.11 -8.00 -13.88
C GLU A 641 11.17 -7.89 -12.66
N VAL A 642 10.11 -8.71 -12.64
CA VAL A 642 9.17 -8.76 -11.52
C VAL A 642 9.87 -9.21 -10.23
N ALA A 643 10.75 -10.21 -10.30
CA ALA A 643 11.52 -10.66 -9.14
C ALA A 643 12.42 -9.55 -8.55
N GLN A 644 13.09 -8.78 -9.41
CA GLN A 644 13.89 -7.62 -9.00
C GLN A 644 13.02 -6.50 -8.42
N HIS A 645 11.84 -6.28 -9.00
CA HIS A 645 10.88 -5.29 -8.50
C HIS A 645 10.41 -5.65 -7.07
N ILE A 646 10.04 -6.91 -6.82
CA ILE A 646 9.73 -7.44 -5.47
C ILE A 646 10.91 -7.21 -4.52
N GLY A 647 12.13 -7.47 -5.00
CA GLY A 647 13.38 -7.20 -4.30
C GLY A 647 13.50 -5.75 -3.83
N ARG A 648 13.31 -4.79 -4.75
CA ARG A 648 13.41 -3.35 -4.44
C ARG A 648 12.45 -2.91 -3.33
N HIS A 649 11.33 -3.60 -3.13
CA HIS A 649 10.40 -3.29 -2.03
C HIS A 649 10.72 -4.04 -0.71
N GLY A 650 11.88 -4.69 -0.60
CA GLY A 650 12.39 -5.25 0.65
C GLY A 650 12.15 -6.76 0.85
N TRP A 651 11.36 -7.40 0.00
CA TRP A 651 11.20 -8.86 0.01
C TRP A 651 12.44 -9.55 -0.56
N LEU A 652 12.60 -10.83 -0.25
CA LEU A 652 13.63 -11.63 -0.92
C LEU A 652 13.23 -11.78 -2.40
N PRO A 653 14.08 -11.38 -3.35
CA PRO A 653 13.77 -11.53 -4.77
C PRO A 653 13.55 -13.02 -5.09
N PRO A 654 12.38 -13.42 -5.63
CA PRO A 654 12.13 -14.82 -5.91
C PRO A 654 13.10 -15.39 -6.96
N PRO A 655 13.53 -16.66 -6.84
CA PRO A 655 14.29 -17.32 -7.86
C PRO A 655 13.45 -17.54 -9.13
N VAL A 656 14.10 -17.54 -10.29
CA VAL A 656 13.46 -17.73 -11.60
C VAL A 656 13.96 -19.01 -12.25
N ALA A 657 13.06 -19.95 -12.50
CA ALA A 657 13.32 -21.19 -13.23
C ALA A 657 12.88 -21.03 -14.70
N ILE A 658 13.82 -21.22 -15.63
CA ILE A 658 13.60 -21.13 -17.08
C ILE A 658 13.92 -22.48 -17.70
N ALA A 659 12.98 -23.01 -18.49
CA ALA A 659 13.17 -24.24 -19.25
C ALA A 659 13.03 -24.01 -20.76
N GLY A 660 13.81 -24.74 -21.55
CA GLY A 660 13.66 -24.76 -23.00
C GLY A 660 12.31 -25.32 -23.45
N THR A 661 11.83 -24.86 -24.60
CA THR A 661 10.66 -25.42 -25.27
C THR A 661 11.04 -26.66 -26.09
N ALA A 662 10.10 -27.59 -26.26
CA ALA A 662 10.26 -28.82 -27.02
C ALA A 662 8.99 -29.06 -27.85
N ALA A 663 9.09 -29.93 -28.88
CA ALA A 663 7.96 -30.22 -29.77
C ALA A 663 6.79 -30.94 -29.07
N ALA A 664 7.06 -31.67 -27.98
CA ALA A 664 6.05 -32.40 -27.21
C ALA A 664 5.77 -31.71 -25.86
N THR A 665 4.50 -31.44 -25.57
CA THR A 665 4.04 -30.77 -24.33
C THR A 665 4.51 -31.48 -23.06
N GLU A 666 4.49 -32.82 -23.03
CA GLU A 666 4.97 -33.63 -21.91
C GLU A 666 6.47 -33.41 -21.63
N ALA A 667 7.28 -33.28 -22.69
CA ALA A 667 8.71 -33.05 -22.55
C ALA A 667 9.01 -31.65 -22.00
N CYS A 668 8.25 -30.62 -22.42
CA CYS A 668 8.31 -29.27 -21.85
C CYS A 668 7.94 -29.28 -20.35
N ALA A 669 6.81 -29.89 -20.01
CA ALA A 669 6.34 -29.97 -18.64
C ALA A 669 7.33 -30.72 -17.74
N ALA A 670 7.90 -31.84 -18.22
CA ALA A 670 8.92 -32.58 -17.48
C ALA A 670 10.22 -31.79 -17.31
N ALA A 671 10.63 -31.00 -18.30
CA ALA A 671 11.82 -30.13 -18.20
C ALA A 671 11.62 -29.05 -17.14
N LEU A 672 10.52 -28.30 -17.21
CA LEU A 672 10.22 -27.24 -16.24
C LEU A 672 9.98 -27.79 -14.82
N SER A 673 9.32 -28.95 -14.70
CA SER A 673 9.16 -29.66 -13.42
C SER A 673 10.50 -29.98 -12.77
N ARG A 674 11.50 -30.48 -13.53
CA ARG A 674 12.86 -30.70 -13.03
C ARG A 674 13.57 -29.40 -12.64
N THR A 675 13.39 -28.33 -13.42
CA THR A 675 13.99 -27.02 -13.11
C THR A 675 13.42 -26.44 -11.82
N LEU A 676 12.10 -26.52 -11.63
CA LEU A 676 11.43 -26.07 -10.39
C LEU A 676 11.88 -26.91 -9.18
N ALA A 677 12.04 -28.23 -9.33
CA ALA A 677 12.58 -29.08 -8.28
C ALA A 677 14.03 -28.72 -7.91
N ALA A 678 14.84 -28.27 -8.88
CA ALA A 678 16.21 -27.81 -8.65
C ALA A 678 16.25 -26.55 -7.78
N VAL A 679 15.29 -25.62 -7.93
CA VAL A 679 15.16 -24.42 -7.07
C VAL A 679 14.91 -24.78 -5.62
N ALA A 680 14.15 -25.86 -5.35
CA ALA A 680 13.87 -26.29 -3.99
C ALA A 680 15.10 -26.88 -3.27
N GLY A 681 16.07 -27.41 -4.03
CA GLY A 681 17.32 -27.98 -3.49
C GLY A 681 18.44 -26.97 -3.24
N THR A 682 18.26 -25.71 -3.63
CA THR A 682 19.24 -24.62 -3.45
C THR A 682 18.89 -23.63 -2.33
N ARG A 683 17.76 -23.85 -1.63
CA ARG A 683 17.29 -23.03 -0.50
C ARG A 683 17.83 -23.47 0.85
#